data_AF-A0A3D1TU38-F1
#
_entry.id   AF-A0A3D1TU38-F1
#
_cell.length_a   1.000
_cell.length_b   1.000
_cell.length_c   1.000
_cell.angle_alpha   90.00
_cell.angle_beta   90.00
_cell.angle_gamma   90.00
#
_symmetry.space_group_name_H-M   'P 1'
#
loop_
_entity.id
_entity.type
_entity.pdbx_description
1 polymer ?
#
loop_
_entity_poly.entity_id
_entity_poly.type
_entity_poly.pdbx_seq_one_letter_code
_entity_poly.pdbx_strand_id
1 'polypeptide(L)'
;MRYRYSRWSSSQSSAVLDASDVLNAMSDDVVEDGDVSAALQSLTKSGVTVEGELVLPGFDDLLSDIQAARQESLERYDLDSMIEDVGLQVADVISTERRAIAQAFERSSSSQADDQELSFVMENVAGHKQELLDGLPEDLGAAIAELSEYEFLDLEARARFEGLMDMLQRHVLQSHAQSMERSLLEAGEQGASDLARALEALNDLIDERLDGGDPDFERFRSDYGHHFPPAGSLEDMLVEIQEQSRQTESLLSNMGPDSRQALERTMQSVVRDAQLRESLSKLAERLPALLPPRPRGAEYPFSGAQSLSLEEALVLMRRMHDLDALETSVRECLETGDWQKLDLDSVRRSLGDAAGDAAEQLVRLPELLQDAGFIGRQGHQMCLTARGLRKLGQKALDEIFHRLKRNGLGEHRVEVRGPGTDLTTDTKTYEFGDRLALDIQKTLMNAVARGSVRLPLQLEAGDFEVFRSELATQAATVLMLDLSRSMPLRGCFVAAKKVTLALDTLIRTQFPRDRLHVVGFSDLAREVEPDALLSLSWRDYVQGTNLQHGFMVARRLLGRHRHGNRQIIVITDGEPTAHFSGRDLQFSYPPSAATYAETLREVQRCTRERITINTFMLGRSHVLTDFVTQMTRINSGRAFFASPEKLADFILLDYVAAKRRP
;
A
#
# COMPACT_ATOMS: atom_id res chain seq x y z
N MET A 1 19.83 12.93 29.83
CA MET A 1 18.99 13.38 28.69
C MET A 1 18.01 14.44 29.20
N ARG A 2 17.99 15.62 28.58
CA ARG A 2 16.96 16.64 28.85
C ARG A 2 15.90 16.50 27.76
N TYR A 3 14.71 16.05 28.12
CA TYR A 3 13.57 16.03 27.21
C TYR A 3 12.98 17.43 27.13
N ARG A 4 12.76 17.92 25.91
CA ARG A 4 12.22 19.24 25.64
C ARG A 4 10.88 19.04 24.94
N TYR A 5 9.79 19.34 25.63
CA TYR A 5 8.44 19.18 25.09
C TYR A 5 8.04 20.45 24.32
N SER A 6 7.52 20.27 23.10
CA SER A 6 6.91 21.32 22.28
C SER A 6 5.40 21.06 22.12
N ARG A 7 4.66 22.09 21.69
CA ARG A 7 3.22 21.98 21.41
C ARG A 7 2.99 21.05 20.21
N TRP A 8 1.95 20.21 20.31
CA TRP A 8 1.53 19.26 19.30
C TRP A 8 1.12 19.97 18.01
N SER A 9 1.80 19.67 16.90
CA SER A 9 1.40 20.04 15.54
C SER A 9 1.30 18.76 14.72
N SER A 10 0.33 18.66 13.82
CA SER A 10 0.10 17.52 12.91
C SER A 10 1.28 17.18 11.99
N SER A 11 2.37 17.94 12.06
CA SER A 11 3.65 17.69 11.40
C SER A 11 4.68 16.90 12.24
N GLN A 12 4.35 16.48 13.48
CA GLN A 12 5.27 15.74 14.36
C GLN A 12 5.13 14.21 14.28
N SER A 13 4.24 13.69 13.42
CA SER A 13 4.04 12.25 13.22
C SER A 13 4.86 11.73 12.04
N SER A 14 6.17 11.71 12.17
CA SER A 14 6.96 10.65 11.54
C SER A 14 7.55 9.81 12.67
N ALA A 15 6.69 9.04 13.34
CA ALA A 15 7.20 7.94 14.15
C ALA A 15 8.01 7.07 13.18
N VAL A 16 9.33 7.09 13.33
CA VAL A 16 10.22 6.29 12.49
C VAL A 16 9.82 4.84 12.70
N LEU A 17 9.19 4.24 11.69
CA LEU A 17 8.79 2.84 11.73
C LEU A 17 10.03 1.98 11.93
N ASP A 18 10.08 1.21 13.02
CA ASP A 18 11.12 0.20 13.19
C ASP A 18 10.78 -1.04 12.35
N ALA A 19 11.82 -1.78 11.96
CA ALA A 19 11.67 -3.05 11.25
C ALA A 19 10.81 -4.05 12.03
N SER A 20 10.87 -3.97 13.36
CA SER A 20 10.04 -4.77 14.24
C SER A 20 8.55 -4.45 14.08
N ASP A 21 8.20 -3.18 13.92
CA ASP A 21 6.80 -2.72 13.83
C ASP A 21 6.20 -3.13 12.50
N VAL A 22 6.97 -3.01 11.41
CA VAL A 22 6.57 -3.46 10.08
C VAL A 22 6.36 -4.98 10.06
N LEU A 23 7.28 -5.75 10.63
CA LEU A 23 7.14 -7.21 10.74
C LEU A 23 5.93 -7.59 11.60
N ASN A 24 5.66 -6.84 12.66
CA ASN A 24 4.50 -7.03 13.51
C ASN A 24 3.20 -6.78 12.75
N ALA A 25 3.14 -5.73 11.93
CA ALA A 25 1.95 -5.37 11.15
C ALA A 25 1.59 -6.45 10.12
N MET A 26 2.57 -7.04 9.43
CA MET A 26 2.33 -8.12 8.45
C MET A 26 2.27 -9.54 9.05
N SER A 27 2.47 -9.69 10.36
CA SER A 27 2.59 -10.99 11.03
C SER A 27 1.42 -11.93 10.74
N ASP A 28 0.19 -11.39 10.69
CA ASP A 28 -1.01 -12.21 10.56
C ASP A 28 -1.14 -12.75 9.14
N ASP A 29 -0.96 -11.89 8.14
CA ASP A 29 -0.95 -12.24 6.71
C ASP A 29 0.18 -13.25 6.39
N VAL A 30 1.38 -13.05 6.94
CA VAL A 30 2.51 -13.98 6.75
C VAL A 30 2.22 -15.35 7.36
N VAL A 31 1.56 -15.42 8.52
CA VAL A 31 1.20 -16.70 9.13
C VAL A 31 0.06 -17.38 8.39
N GLU A 32 -0.87 -16.62 7.83
CA GLU A 32 -2.00 -17.14 7.07
C GLU A 32 -1.56 -17.75 5.74
N ASP A 33 -0.99 -16.93 4.85
CA ASP A 33 -0.70 -17.31 3.47
C ASP A 33 0.68 -17.96 3.30
N GLY A 34 1.62 -17.67 4.21
CA GLY A 34 3.00 -18.15 4.11
C GLY A 34 3.86 -17.42 3.08
N ASP A 35 3.29 -16.44 2.38
CA ASP A 35 3.97 -15.63 1.37
C ASP A 35 4.26 -14.22 1.92
N VAL A 36 5.55 -13.93 2.10
CA VAL A 36 6.02 -12.64 2.60
C VAL A 36 5.81 -11.53 1.57
N SER A 37 5.90 -11.83 0.28
CA SER A 37 5.66 -10.85 -0.78
C SER A 37 4.20 -10.42 -0.83
N ALA A 38 3.27 -11.38 -0.71
CA ALA A 38 1.83 -11.09 -0.66
C ALA A 38 1.46 -10.29 0.59
N ALA A 39 2.01 -10.64 1.76
CA ALA A 39 1.80 -9.90 3.00
C ALA A 39 2.37 -8.47 2.94
N LEU A 40 3.54 -8.29 2.31
CA LEU A 40 4.10 -6.97 2.03
C LEU A 40 3.19 -6.14 1.12
N GLN A 41 2.67 -6.75 0.04
CA GLN A 41 1.76 -6.07 -0.88
C GLN A 41 0.45 -5.66 -0.20
N SER A 42 -0.13 -6.55 0.61
CA SER A 42 -1.29 -6.28 1.46
C SER A 42 -1.04 -5.12 2.41
N LEU A 43 0.12 -5.12 3.09
CA LEU A 43 0.53 -4.06 4.00
C LEU A 43 0.75 -2.72 3.28
N THR A 44 1.42 -2.70 2.12
CA THR A 44 1.63 -1.47 1.35
C THR A 44 0.31 -0.90 0.83
N LYS A 45 -0.65 -1.78 0.52
CA LYS A 45 -1.97 -1.41 0.04
C LYS A 45 -2.81 -0.79 1.15
N SER A 46 -2.91 -1.47 2.29
CA SER A 46 -3.78 -1.08 3.42
C SER A 46 -3.16 -0.08 4.40
N GLY A 47 -1.84 0.11 4.36
CA GLY A 47 -1.10 0.96 5.28
C GLY A 47 -0.59 0.21 6.52
N VAL A 48 0.27 0.87 7.29
CA VAL A 48 0.87 0.30 8.50
C VAL A 48 0.10 0.76 9.73
N THR A 49 -0.58 -0.18 10.38
CA THR A 49 -1.23 0.03 11.66
C THR A 49 -0.39 -0.56 12.80
N VAL A 50 -0.16 0.24 13.84
CA VAL A 50 0.59 -0.16 15.04
C VAL A 50 -0.30 0.06 16.25
N GLU A 51 -0.52 -1.00 17.04
CA GLU A 51 -1.40 -0.98 18.23
C GLU A 51 -2.84 -0.50 17.98
N GLY A 52 -3.32 -0.59 16.73
CA GLY A 52 -4.65 -0.17 16.32
C GLY A 52 -4.75 1.30 15.88
N GLU A 53 -3.63 2.03 15.86
CA GLU A 53 -3.53 3.36 15.27
C GLU A 53 -2.87 3.26 13.89
N LEU A 54 -3.42 3.98 12.90
CA LEU A 54 -2.81 4.10 11.58
C LEU A 54 -1.59 5.02 11.69
N VAL A 55 -0.40 4.44 11.54
CA VAL A 55 0.87 5.17 11.62
C VAL A 55 1.29 5.66 10.24
N LEU A 56 1.07 4.83 9.21
CA LEU A 56 1.40 5.13 7.83
C LEU A 56 0.19 4.81 6.95
N PRO A 57 -0.39 5.80 6.24
CA PRO A 57 -1.45 5.54 5.27
C PRO A 57 -0.95 4.64 4.15
N GLY A 58 -1.84 3.82 3.59
CA GLY A 58 -1.54 2.91 2.50
C GLY A 58 -1.68 3.55 1.12
N PHE A 59 -1.35 2.80 0.07
CA PHE A 59 -1.63 3.23 -1.30
C PHE A 59 -3.14 3.31 -1.61
N ASP A 60 -3.99 2.55 -0.91
CA ASP A 60 -5.45 2.71 -1.02
C ASP A 60 -5.90 4.08 -0.48
N ASP A 61 -5.29 4.55 0.61
CA ASP A 61 -5.56 5.90 1.14
C ASP A 61 -5.07 6.97 0.16
N LEU A 62 -3.89 6.77 -0.44
CA LEU A 62 -3.37 7.67 -1.47
C LEU A 62 -4.29 7.73 -2.71
N LEU A 63 -4.86 6.59 -3.14
CA LEU A 63 -5.87 6.58 -4.19
C LEU A 63 -7.14 7.35 -3.78
N SER A 64 -7.59 7.19 -2.53
CA SER A 64 -8.70 7.96 -1.99
C SER A 64 -8.40 9.46 -1.98
N ASP A 65 -7.18 9.87 -1.63
CA ASP A 65 -6.74 11.27 -1.62
C ASP A 65 -6.70 11.86 -3.04
N ILE A 66 -6.22 11.10 -4.04
CA ILE A 66 -6.28 11.50 -5.46
C ILE A 66 -7.72 11.72 -5.90
N GLN A 67 -8.61 10.77 -5.59
CA GLN A 67 -10.02 10.87 -5.95
C GLN A 67 -10.70 12.06 -5.27
N ALA A 68 -10.40 12.29 -3.99
CA ALA A 68 -10.90 13.44 -3.24
C ALA A 68 -10.39 14.77 -3.83
N ALA A 69 -9.10 14.87 -4.14
CA ALA A 69 -8.50 16.07 -4.76
C ALA A 69 -9.08 16.37 -6.15
N ARG A 70 -9.35 15.32 -6.94
CA ARG A 70 -10.05 15.46 -8.23
C ARG A 70 -11.47 15.96 -8.01
N GLN A 71 -12.24 15.30 -7.15
CA GLN A 71 -13.63 15.66 -6.89
C GLN A 71 -13.77 17.09 -6.36
N GLU A 72 -12.92 17.50 -5.42
CA GLU A 72 -12.87 18.87 -4.89
C GLU A 72 -12.67 19.89 -6.01
N SER A 73 -11.82 19.58 -6.99
CA SER A 73 -11.55 20.44 -8.13
C SER A 73 -12.77 20.53 -9.08
N LEU A 74 -13.44 19.40 -9.34
CA LEU A 74 -14.63 19.35 -10.18
C LEU A 74 -15.84 20.06 -9.58
N GLU A 75 -15.98 20.01 -8.25
CA GLU A 75 -17.07 20.64 -7.50
C GLU A 75 -16.85 22.12 -7.22
N ARG A 76 -15.60 22.59 -7.26
CA ARG A 76 -15.27 24.00 -6.97
C ARG A 76 -15.41 24.88 -8.21
N TYR A 77 -14.91 24.42 -9.34
CA TYR A 77 -14.70 25.24 -10.53
C TYR A 77 -15.71 24.96 -11.65
N ASP A 78 -15.97 25.99 -12.45
CA ASP A 78 -16.76 25.93 -13.67
C ASP A 78 -15.93 26.37 -14.88
N LEU A 79 -15.83 25.51 -15.90
CA LEU A 79 -15.10 25.78 -17.14
C LEU A 79 -15.89 26.64 -18.12
N ASP A 80 -17.22 26.66 -18.04
CA ASP A 80 -18.04 27.39 -19.02
C ASP A 80 -17.95 28.91 -18.84
N SER A 81 -17.67 29.35 -17.60
CA SER A 81 -17.49 30.76 -17.22
C SER A 81 -16.34 31.50 -17.92
N MET A 82 -15.41 30.79 -18.58
CA MET A 82 -14.24 31.40 -19.24
C MET A 82 -14.62 32.24 -20.46
N ILE A 83 -15.53 31.73 -21.27
CA ILE A 83 -15.99 32.43 -22.47
C ILE A 83 -16.87 33.62 -22.07
N GLU A 84 -17.60 33.49 -20.96
CA GLU A 84 -18.35 34.61 -20.39
C GLU A 84 -17.41 35.75 -19.96
N ASP A 85 -16.27 35.46 -19.32
CA ASP A 85 -15.30 36.48 -18.91
C ASP A 85 -14.66 37.21 -20.11
N VAL A 86 -14.25 36.48 -21.16
CA VAL A 86 -13.77 37.08 -22.41
C VAL A 86 -14.86 37.93 -23.05
N GLY A 87 -16.11 37.46 -23.05
CA GLY A 87 -17.25 38.22 -23.56
C GLY A 87 -17.54 39.49 -22.77
N LEU A 88 -17.38 39.47 -21.44
CA LEU A 88 -17.51 40.65 -20.60
C LEU A 88 -16.42 41.68 -20.90
N GLN A 89 -15.18 41.26 -21.13
CA GLN A 89 -14.09 42.18 -21.50
C GLN A 89 -14.31 42.81 -22.87
N VAL A 90 -14.77 42.04 -23.86
CA VAL A 90 -15.15 42.55 -25.18
C VAL A 90 -16.32 43.53 -25.07
N ALA A 91 -17.34 43.21 -24.26
CA ALA A 91 -18.46 44.10 -24.00
C ALA A 91 -18.02 45.40 -23.31
N ASP A 92 -17.05 45.35 -22.40
CA ASP A 92 -16.49 46.54 -21.74
C ASP A 92 -15.76 47.45 -22.75
N VAL A 93 -14.98 46.87 -23.67
CA VAL A 93 -14.35 47.59 -24.79
C VAL A 93 -15.41 48.29 -25.65
N ILE A 94 -16.44 47.56 -26.08
CA ILE A 94 -17.55 48.11 -26.87
C ILE A 94 -18.25 49.24 -26.10
N SER A 95 -18.49 49.06 -24.80
CA SER A 95 -19.15 50.07 -23.96
C SER A 95 -18.33 51.36 -23.82
N THR A 96 -17.00 51.22 -23.78
CA THR A 96 -16.06 52.33 -23.66
C THR A 96 -16.01 53.12 -24.98
N GLU A 97 -15.97 52.42 -26.12
CA GLU A 97 -16.05 53.04 -27.45
C GLU A 97 -17.39 53.76 -27.66
N ARG A 98 -18.52 53.13 -27.30
CA ARG A 98 -19.86 53.76 -27.37
C ARG A 98 -19.92 55.04 -26.54
N ARG A 99 -19.30 55.04 -25.36
CA ARG A 99 -19.24 56.22 -24.48
C ARG A 99 -18.38 57.34 -25.09
N ALA A 100 -17.28 57.00 -25.75
CA ALA A 100 -16.43 57.95 -26.45
C ALA A 100 -17.13 58.57 -27.67
N ILE A 101 -17.85 57.77 -28.46
CA ILE A 101 -18.67 58.23 -29.59
C ILE A 101 -19.75 59.21 -29.10
N ALA A 102 -20.45 58.88 -28.01
CA ALA A 102 -21.46 59.75 -27.41
C ALA A 102 -20.87 61.08 -26.91
N GLN A 103 -19.70 61.05 -26.27
CA GLN A 103 -19.01 62.28 -25.83
C GLN A 103 -18.50 63.14 -26.99
N ALA A 104 -18.02 62.51 -28.06
CA ALA A 104 -17.64 63.22 -29.29
C ALA A 104 -18.85 63.92 -29.93
N PHE A 105 -20.01 63.25 -29.92
CA PHE A 105 -21.29 63.79 -30.41
C PHE A 105 -21.84 64.95 -29.55
N GLU A 106 -21.73 64.87 -28.21
CA GLU A 106 -22.14 65.96 -27.33
C GLU A 106 -21.24 67.20 -27.46
N ARG A 107 -19.94 67.01 -27.68
CA ARG A 107 -18.97 68.11 -27.90
C ARG A 107 -19.16 68.81 -29.24
N SER A 108 -19.54 68.08 -30.29
CA SER A 108 -19.86 68.68 -31.60
C SER A 108 -21.19 69.46 -31.54
N SER A 109 -22.18 68.97 -30.78
CA SER A 109 -23.50 69.60 -30.65
C SER A 109 -23.51 70.89 -29.80
N SER A 110 -22.52 71.05 -28.90
CA SER A 110 -22.43 72.18 -27.95
C SER A 110 -21.51 73.32 -28.42
N SER A 111 -20.74 73.13 -29.49
CA SER A 111 -19.81 74.13 -30.01
C SER A 111 -20.52 75.11 -30.97
N GLN A 112 -20.92 76.28 -30.47
CA GLN A 112 -21.32 77.42 -31.31
C GLN A 112 -20.07 78.09 -31.94
N ALA A 113 -19.63 77.67 -33.13
CA ALA A 113 -19.04 78.53 -34.17
C ALA A 113 -18.41 77.76 -35.36
N ASP A 114 -18.76 78.25 -36.57
CA ASP A 114 -18.02 78.33 -37.84
C ASP A 114 -17.75 77.13 -38.77
N ASP A 115 -18.03 75.87 -38.45
CA ASP A 115 -17.93 74.78 -39.45
C ASP A 115 -19.13 73.81 -39.41
N GLN A 116 -20.25 74.21 -40.02
CA GLN A 116 -21.42 73.35 -40.23
C GLN A 116 -21.09 72.08 -41.04
N GLU A 117 -20.06 72.14 -41.90
CA GLU A 117 -19.59 70.99 -42.68
C GLU A 117 -18.86 69.96 -41.81
N LEU A 118 -18.00 70.38 -40.88
CA LEU A 118 -17.30 69.47 -39.97
C LEU A 118 -18.25 68.80 -38.97
N SER A 119 -19.26 69.53 -38.47
CA SER A 119 -20.27 68.95 -37.58
C SER A 119 -21.10 67.88 -38.29
N PHE A 120 -21.49 68.13 -39.56
CA PHE A 120 -22.26 67.17 -40.36
C PHE A 120 -21.43 65.92 -40.71
N VAL A 121 -20.13 66.08 -41.02
CA VAL A 121 -19.24 64.95 -41.29
C VAL A 121 -19.00 64.12 -40.03
N MET A 122 -18.74 64.74 -38.87
CA MET A 122 -18.59 64.01 -37.61
C MET A 122 -19.88 63.30 -37.18
N GLU A 123 -21.05 63.90 -37.42
CA GLU A 123 -22.35 63.29 -37.13
C GLU A 123 -22.60 62.05 -37.99
N ASN A 124 -22.32 62.11 -39.29
CA ASN A 124 -22.42 60.93 -40.17
C ASN A 124 -21.40 59.84 -39.81
N VAL A 125 -20.17 60.22 -39.45
CA VAL A 125 -19.12 59.26 -39.05
C VAL A 125 -19.48 58.59 -37.71
N ALA A 126 -19.97 59.35 -36.73
CA ALA A 126 -20.41 58.81 -35.45
C ALA A 126 -21.63 57.89 -35.60
N GLY A 127 -22.62 58.30 -36.40
CA GLY A 127 -23.80 57.48 -36.69
C GLY A 127 -23.45 56.18 -37.41
N HIS A 128 -22.59 56.24 -38.42
CA HIS A 128 -22.13 55.04 -39.13
C HIS A 128 -21.33 54.08 -38.22
N LYS A 129 -20.48 54.62 -37.34
CA LYS A 129 -19.75 53.82 -36.35
C LYS A 129 -20.66 53.20 -35.30
N GLN A 130 -21.73 53.89 -34.93
CA GLN A 130 -22.72 53.36 -33.99
C GLN A 130 -23.57 52.26 -34.63
N GLU A 131 -23.95 52.40 -35.90
CA GLU A 131 -24.62 51.34 -36.68
C GLU A 131 -23.74 50.09 -36.82
N LEU A 132 -22.43 50.24 -37.04
CA LEU A 132 -21.48 49.12 -37.08
C LEU A 132 -21.39 48.40 -35.71
N LEU A 133 -21.35 49.16 -34.61
CA LEU A 133 -21.31 48.59 -33.25
C LEU A 133 -22.65 47.99 -32.81
N ASP A 134 -23.78 48.38 -33.41
CA ASP A 134 -25.11 47.81 -33.16
C ASP A 134 -25.39 46.60 -34.07
N GLY A 135 -24.67 46.47 -35.19
CA GLY A 135 -24.74 45.34 -36.12
C GLY A 135 -23.80 44.18 -35.79
N LEU A 136 -23.00 44.28 -34.72
CA LEU A 136 -22.07 43.23 -34.31
C LEU A 136 -22.80 41.91 -34.06
N PRO A 137 -22.30 40.77 -34.58
CA PRO A 137 -22.85 39.45 -34.30
C PRO A 137 -22.92 39.14 -32.80
N GLU A 138 -23.93 38.37 -32.37
CA GLU A 138 -24.02 37.84 -30.99
C GLU A 138 -22.89 36.84 -30.66
N ASP A 139 -22.19 36.33 -31.69
CA ASP A 139 -21.07 35.40 -31.55
C ASP A 139 -19.74 36.13 -31.27
N LEU A 140 -19.08 35.77 -30.17
CA LEU A 140 -17.84 36.39 -29.69
C LEU A 140 -16.69 36.29 -30.70
N GLY A 141 -16.53 35.15 -31.37
CA GLY A 141 -15.44 34.97 -32.34
C GLY A 141 -15.59 35.86 -33.57
N ALA A 142 -16.83 36.05 -34.05
CA ALA A 142 -17.14 36.93 -35.16
C ALA A 142 -17.05 38.41 -34.76
N ALA A 143 -17.51 38.77 -33.56
CA ALA A 143 -17.37 40.11 -33.01
C ALA A 143 -15.90 40.53 -32.85
N ILE A 144 -15.02 39.63 -32.37
CA ILE A 144 -13.58 39.89 -32.24
C ILE A 144 -12.94 40.08 -33.63
N ALA A 145 -13.32 39.29 -34.62
CA ALA A 145 -12.80 39.43 -35.99
C ALA A 145 -13.18 40.79 -36.59
N GLU A 146 -14.43 41.21 -36.46
CA GLU A 146 -14.93 42.48 -36.98
C GLU A 146 -14.34 43.68 -36.21
N LEU A 147 -14.17 43.57 -34.89
CA LEU A 147 -13.48 44.57 -34.07
C LEU A 147 -11.98 44.68 -34.39
N SER A 148 -11.36 43.64 -34.92
CA SER A 148 -9.94 43.66 -35.32
C SER A 148 -9.68 44.50 -36.58
N GLU A 149 -10.70 44.65 -37.43
CA GLU A 149 -10.69 45.51 -38.62
C GLU A 149 -11.31 46.90 -38.33
N TYR A 150 -11.85 47.10 -37.13
CA TYR A 150 -12.53 48.34 -36.71
C TYR A 150 -11.55 49.45 -36.31
N GLU A 151 -11.80 50.66 -36.81
CA GLU A 151 -11.04 51.86 -36.42
C GLU A 151 -11.65 52.53 -35.17
N PHE A 152 -11.04 52.29 -34.00
CA PHE A 152 -11.43 52.91 -32.73
C PHE A 152 -11.22 54.44 -32.70
N LEU A 153 -12.20 55.18 -32.19
CA LEU A 153 -12.09 56.61 -31.86
C LEU A 153 -11.35 56.81 -30.54
N ASP A 154 -11.57 55.92 -29.57
CA ASP A 154 -10.98 56.04 -28.25
C ASP A 154 -9.64 55.28 -28.12
N LEU A 155 -8.63 55.99 -27.62
CA LEU A 155 -7.29 55.41 -27.43
C LEU A 155 -7.25 54.40 -26.28
N GLU A 156 -8.14 54.52 -25.28
CA GLU A 156 -8.21 53.58 -24.15
C GLU A 156 -8.92 52.28 -24.54
N ALA A 157 -10.03 52.35 -25.28
CA ALA A 157 -10.72 51.19 -25.84
C ALA A 157 -9.79 50.39 -26.77
N ARG A 158 -9.03 51.08 -27.63
CA ARG A 158 -8.04 50.45 -28.50
C ARG A 158 -6.95 49.72 -27.71
N ALA A 159 -6.38 50.37 -26.69
CA ALA A 159 -5.33 49.76 -25.87
C ALA A 159 -5.83 48.53 -25.10
N ARG A 160 -7.07 48.55 -24.62
CA ARG A 160 -7.72 47.39 -23.96
C ARG A 160 -7.95 46.24 -24.93
N PHE A 161 -8.44 46.54 -26.14
CA PHE A 161 -8.64 45.53 -27.18
C PHE A 161 -7.32 44.91 -27.65
N GLU A 162 -6.31 45.73 -27.94
CA GLU A 162 -4.97 45.25 -28.32
C GLU A 162 -4.35 44.40 -27.19
N GLY A 163 -4.54 44.79 -25.92
CA GLY A 163 -4.09 44.01 -24.76
C GLY A 163 -4.80 42.65 -24.59
N LEU A 164 -6.11 42.60 -24.84
CA LEU A 164 -6.88 41.36 -24.83
C LEU A 164 -6.45 40.43 -25.97
N MET A 165 -6.25 40.98 -27.17
CA MET A 165 -5.75 40.23 -28.32
C MET A 165 -4.34 39.69 -28.09
N ASP A 166 -3.45 40.50 -27.52
CA ASP A 166 -2.09 40.08 -27.19
C ASP A 166 -2.07 38.99 -26.11
N MET A 167 -2.96 39.06 -25.11
CA MET A 167 -3.14 38.01 -24.11
C MET A 167 -3.64 36.70 -24.72
N LEU A 168 -4.69 36.74 -25.55
CA LEU A 168 -5.21 35.56 -26.25
C LEU A 168 -4.17 34.97 -27.23
N GLN A 169 -3.46 35.81 -27.99
CA GLN A 169 -2.38 35.38 -28.88
C GLN A 169 -1.26 34.71 -28.09
N ARG A 170 -0.79 35.32 -27.00
CA ARG A 170 0.24 34.75 -26.13
C ARG A 170 -0.18 33.40 -25.58
N HIS A 171 -1.44 33.20 -25.20
CA HIS A 171 -1.91 31.92 -24.67
C HIS A 171 -2.13 30.84 -25.72
N VAL A 172 -2.69 31.17 -26.88
CA VAL A 172 -2.77 30.22 -28.00
C VAL A 172 -1.37 29.78 -28.40
N LEU A 173 -0.40 30.70 -28.43
CA LEU A 173 0.99 30.38 -28.73
C LEU A 173 1.67 29.60 -27.59
N GLN A 174 1.50 29.97 -26.31
CA GLN A 174 2.07 29.27 -25.15
C GLN A 174 1.53 27.84 -24.99
N SER A 175 0.26 27.58 -25.34
CA SER A 175 -0.35 26.25 -25.36
C SER A 175 0.44 25.27 -26.23
N HIS A 176 1.06 25.77 -27.31
CA HIS A 176 1.85 24.97 -28.23
C HIS A 176 3.35 24.94 -27.90
N ALA A 177 3.82 25.63 -26.85
CA ALA A 177 5.18 26.16 -26.90
C ALA A 177 5.93 26.38 -25.58
N GLN A 178 5.96 25.38 -24.71
CA GLN A 178 7.16 24.98 -23.95
C GLN A 178 8.42 25.88 -23.99
N SER A 179 8.98 26.01 -25.20
CA SER A 179 10.34 26.49 -25.47
C SER A 179 10.45 27.74 -26.36
N MET A 180 9.35 28.32 -26.85
CA MET A 180 9.39 29.37 -27.91
C MET A 180 9.59 30.80 -27.38
N GLU A 181 9.79 30.99 -26.07
CA GLU A 181 9.84 32.31 -25.43
C GLU A 181 11.02 33.18 -25.91
N ARG A 182 12.13 32.58 -26.36
CA ARG A 182 13.34 33.34 -26.73
C ARG A 182 13.38 33.85 -28.17
N SER A 183 12.75 33.15 -29.11
CA SER A 183 12.87 33.49 -30.55
C SER A 183 11.84 34.53 -31.00
N LEU A 184 10.65 34.56 -30.37
CA LEU A 184 9.58 35.49 -30.74
C LEU A 184 9.74 36.89 -30.13
N LEU A 185 10.36 36.98 -28.95
CA LEU A 185 10.69 38.28 -28.32
C LEU A 185 11.64 39.13 -29.19
N GLU A 186 12.36 38.51 -30.15
CA GLU A 186 13.31 39.19 -31.04
C GLU A 186 12.78 39.48 -32.46
N ALA A 187 11.67 38.88 -32.92
CA ALA A 187 11.35 38.82 -34.37
C ALA A 187 10.00 39.40 -34.85
N GLY A 188 8.98 39.61 -33.99
CA GLY A 188 7.69 40.18 -34.44
C GLY A 188 7.04 39.42 -35.62
N GLU A 189 6.57 40.14 -36.66
CA GLU A 189 5.87 39.57 -37.85
C GLU A 189 6.68 38.52 -38.64
N GLN A 190 8.01 38.50 -38.54
CA GLN A 190 8.84 37.53 -39.25
C GLN A 190 8.79 36.12 -38.62
N GLY A 191 8.53 36.04 -37.31
CA GLY A 191 8.50 34.76 -36.58
C GLY A 191 7.33 33.85 -36.96
N ALA A 192 6.19 34.40 -37.38
CA ALA A 192 5.02 33.64 -37.81
C ALA A 192 5.26 32.91 -39.14
N SER A 193 5.93 33.57 -40.09
CA SER A 193 6.30 32.97 -41.38
C SER A 193 7.37 31.88 -41.23
N ASP A 194 8.33 32.07 -40.32
CA ASP A 194 9.34 31.06 -40.01
C ASP A 194 8.70 29.81 -39.38
N LEU A 195 7.75 29.99 -38.45
CA LEU A 195 6.99 28.88 -37.86
C LEU A 195 6.12 28.15 -38.90
N ALA A 196 5.49 28.88 -39.83
CA ALA A 196 4.71 28.27 -40.91
C ALA A 196 5.58 27.37 -41.79
N ARG A 197 6.81 27.80 -42.14
CA ARG A 197 7.79 26.98 -42.87
C ARG A 197 8.24 25.75 -42.06
N ALA A 198 8.43 25.90 -40.76
CA ALA A 198 8.80 24.79 -39.88
C ALA A 198 7.69 23.73 -39.79
N LEU A 199 6.42 24.15 -39.71
CA LEU A 199 5.25 23.26 -39.71
C LEU A 199 5.01 22.60 -41.07
N GLU A 200 5.28 23.31 -42.17
CA GLU A 200 5.24 22.76 -43.52
C GLU A 200 6.29 21.64 -43.69
N ALA A 201 7.53 21.89 -43.23
CA ALA A 201 8.57 20.87 -43.22
C ALA A 201 8.23 19.66 -42.32
N LEU A 202 7.55 19.88 -41.19
CA LEU A 202 7.06 18.79 -40.35
C LEU A 202 5.99 17.95 -41.06
N ASN A 203 5.06 18.60 -41.76
CA ASN A 203 4.03 17.94 -42.55
C ASN A 203 4.63 17.09 -43.69
N ASP A 204 5.71 17.55 -44.31
CA ASP A 204 6.44 16.78 -45.34
C ASP A 204 7.09 15.52 -44.76
N LEU A 205 7.68 15.60 -43.56
CA LEU A 205 8.25 14.41 -42.89
C LEU A 205 7.18 13.39 -42.49
N ILE A 206 6.02 13.88 -42.05
CA ILE A 206 4.85 13.05 -41.72
C ILE A 206 4.35 12.33 -42.98
N ASP A 207 4.29 13.02 -44.12
CA ASP A 207 3.92 12.41 -45.40
C ASP A 207 4.91 11.33 -45.82
N GLU A 208 6.21 11.61 -45.75
CA GLU A 208 7.25 10.64 -46.07
C GLU A 208 7.16 9.39 -45.18
N ARG A 209 6.81 9.56 -43.90
CA ARG A 209 6.58 8.43 -42.98
C ARG A 209 5.30 7.66 -43.29
N LEU A 210 4.20 8.35 -43.61
CA LEU A 210 2.92 7.74 -44.01
C LEU A 210 3.04 6.92 -45.29
N ASP A 211 3.87 7.37 -46.23
CA ASP A 211 4.21 6.65 -47.46
C ASP A 211 5.17 5.46 -47.25
N GLY A 212 5.59 5.22 -46.00
CA GLY A 212 6.48 4.11 -45.62
C GLY A 212 7.97 4.39 -45.82
N GLY A 213 8.36 5.65 -45.99
CA GLY A 213 9.74 6.12 -46.04
C GLY A 213 10.41 6.27 -44.67
N ASP A 214 11.71 6.55 -44.69
CA ASP A 214 12.51 6.83 -43.49
C ASP A 214 12.97 8.31 -43.52
N PRO A 215 12.16 9.23 -42.96
CA PRO A 215 12.41 10.67 -43.06
C PRO A 215 13.68 11.10 -42.31
N ASP A 216 14.43 12.03 -42.89
CA ASP A 216 15.67 12.58 -42.32
C ASP A 216 15.37 13.60 -41.20
N PHE A 217 15.06 13.07 -40.02
CA PHE A 217 14.77 13.87 -38.82
C PHE A 217 15.98 14.67 -38.32
N GLU A 218 17.21 14.21 -38.57
CA GLU A 218 18.43 14.91 -38.17
C GLU A 218 18.57 16.24 -38.92
N ARG A 219 18.28 16.23 -40.22
CA ARG A 219 18.26 17.45 -41.04
C ARG A 219 17.17 18.43 -40.59
N PHE A 220 15.97 17.95 -40.36
CA PHE A 220 14.88 18.78 -39.84
C PHE A 220 15.20 19.38 -38.47
N ARG A 221 15.81 18.59 -37.57
CA ARG A 221 16.25 19.07 -36.27
C ARG A 221 17.32 20.16 -36.39
N SER A 222 18.24 20.03 -37.33
CA SER A 222 19.25 21.06 -37.60
C SER A 222 18.62 22.37 -38.11
N ASP A 223 17.66 22.27 -39.02
CA ASP A 223 17.09 23.43 -39.72
C ASP A 223 15.97 24.12 -38.89
N TYR A 224 15.15 23.34 -38.17
CA TYR A 224 13.93 23.80 -37.50
C TYR A 224 13.80 23.34 -36.03
N GLY A 225 14.74 22.55 -35.50
CA GLY A 225 14.64 21.98 -34.15
C GLY A 225 14.66 23.00 -33.00
N HIS A 226 14.99 24.26 -33.28
CA HIS A 226 14.90 25.37 -32.32
C HIS A 226 13.46 25.87 -32.09
N HIS A 227 12.51 25.48 -32.95
CA HIS A 227 11.09 25.83 -32.83
C HIS A 227 10.25 24.77 -32.07
N PHE A 228 10.82 23.59 -31.81
CA PHE A 228 10.10 22.44 -31.25
C PHE A 228 10.74 21.96 -29.94
N PRO A 229 10.03 21.15 -29.12
CA PRO A 229 10.59 20.53 -27.93
C PRO A 229 11.84 19.67 -28.26
N PRO A 230 12.81 19.54 -27.34
CA PRO A 230 13.99 18.70 -27.55
C PRO A 230 13.61 17.21 -27.56
N ALA A 231 13.30 16.68 -28.75
CA ALA A 231 12.99 15.27 -28.96
C ALA A 231 14.19 14.49 -29.51
N GLY A 232 14.33 13.24 -29.07
CA GLY A 232 15.38 12.32 -29.53
C GLY A 232 15.12 11.73 -30.91
N SER A 233 13.85 11.65 -31.31
CA SER A 233 13.39 11.07 -32.57
C SER A 233 12.09 11.74 -33.05
N LEU A 234 11.73 11.51 -34.32
CA LEU A 234 10.43 11.93 -34.87
C LEU A 234 9.26 11.32 -34.08
N GLU A 235 9.42 10.08 -33.59
CA GLU A 235 8.40 9.39 -32.79
C GLU A 235 8.21 10.06 -31.43
N ASP A 236 9.30 10.41 -30.74
CA ASP A 236 9.23 11.14 -29.47
C ASP A 236 8.55 12.51 -29.66
N MET A 237 8.87 13.20 -30.77
CA MET A 237 8.27 14.49 -31.10
C MET A 237 6.77 14.39 -31.40
N LEU A 238 6.35 13.36 -32.14
CA LEU A 238 4.94 13.10 -32.42
C LEU A 238 4.16 12.75 -31.15
N VAL A 239 4.75 12.00 -30.22
CA VAL A 239 4.15 11.70 -28.91
C VAL A 239 3.92 12.97 -28.10
N GLU A 240 4.89 13.89 -28.10
CA GLU A 240 4.79 15.15 -27.36
C GLU A 240 3.74 16.10 -27.96
N ILE A 241 3.69 16.22 -29.29
CA ILE A 241 2.63 16.96 -30.00
C ILE A 241 1.25 16.35 -29.70
N GLN A 242 1.15 15.01 -29.72
CA GLN A 242 -0.09 14.31 -29.43
C GLN A 242 -0.59 14.57 -27.99
N GLU A 243 0.31 14.61 -27.02
CA GLU A 243 -0.04 14.90 -25.63
C GLU A 243 -0.60 16.32 -25.47
N GLN A 244 -0.04 17.30 -26.20
CA GLN A 244 -0.57 18.66 -26.24
C GLN A 244 -1.93 18.74 -26.93
N SER A 245 -2.12 18.06 -28.07
CA SER A 245 -3.41 17.97 -28.75
C SER A 245 -4.48 17.36 -27.83
N ARG A 246 -4.13 16.33 -27.05
CA ARG A 246 -5.03 15.69 -26.09
C ARG A 246 -5.45 16.65 -24.97
N GLN A 247 -4.55 17.48 -24.47
CA GLN A 247 -4.88 18.50 -23.45
C GLN A 247 -5.89 19.51 -24.00
N THR A 248 -5.71 19.94 -25.25
CA THR A 248 -6.61 20.88 -25.93
C THR A 248 -7.96 20.24 -26.25
N GLU A 249 -7.97 19.01 -26.75
CA GLU A 249 -9.21 18.25 -27.00
C GLU A 249 -9.97 17.98 -25.70
N SER A 250 -9.28 17.69 -24.59
CA SER A 250 -9.90 17.46 -23.29
C SER A 250 -10.53 18.75 -22.74
N LEU A 251 -9.87 19.90 -22.91
CA LEU A 251 -10.48 21.20 -22.61
C LEU A 251 -11.76 21.40 -23.42
N LEU A 252 -11.67 21.27 -24.75
CA LEU A 252 -12.82 21.44 -25.63
C LEU A 252 -13.95 20.46 -25.27
N SER A 253 -13.65 19.18 -25.06
CA SER A 253 -14.63 18.15 -24.75
C SER A 253 -15.38 18.41 -23.45
N ASN A 254 -14.75 19.08 -22.49
CA ASN A 254 -15.30 19.39 -21.17
C ASN A 254 -16.08 20.70 -21.10
N MET A 255 -16.06 21.50 -22.18
CA MET A 255 -16.89 22.69 -22.32
C MET A 255 -18.26 22.37 -22.91
N GLY A 256 -19.26 23.19 -22.58
CA GLY A 256 -20.55 23.21 -23.25
C GLY A 256 -20.41 23.38 -24.78
N PRO A 257 -21.38 22.85 -25.57
CA PRO A 257 -21.30 22.88 -27.02
C PRO A 257 -21.17 24.30 -27.60
N ASP A 258 -21.83 25.27 -26.96
CA ASP A 258 -21.81 26.68 -27.38
C ASP A 258 -20.46 27.34 -27.08
N SER A 259 -19.93 27.16 -25.86
CA SER A 259 -18.62 27.68 -25.42
C SER A 259 -17.46 27.07 -26.22
N ARG A 260 -17.53 25.77 -26.55
CA ARG A 260 -16.57 25.09 -27.41
C ARG A 260 -16.50 25.73 -28.79
N GLN A 261 -17.66 25.93 -29.43
CA GLN A 261 -17.73 26.50 -30.76
C GLN A 261 -17.24 27.97 -30.77
N ALA A 262 -17.56 28.72 -29.72
CA ALA A 262 -17.08 30.09 -29.55
C ALA A 262 -15.54 30.15 -29.41
N LEU A 263 -14.95 29.24 -28.62
CA LEU A 263 -13.50 29.17 -28.45
C LEU A 263 -12.80 28.78 -29.76
N GLU A 264 -13.28 27.73 -30.44
CA GLU A 264 -12.72 27.28 -31.72
C GLU A 264 -12.71 28.39 -32.76
N ARG A 265 -13.79 29.17 -32.86
CA ARG A 265 -13.87 30.33 -33.76
C ARG A 265 -12.94 31.46 -33.35
N THR A 266 -12.82 31.71 -32.06
CA THR A 266 -11.87 32.71 -31.52
C THR A 266 -10.42 32.32 -31.84
N MET A 267 -10.07 31.05 -31.66
CA MET A 267 -8.74 30.54 -32.03
C MET A 267 -8.47 30.69 -33.54
N GLN A 268 -9.48 30.43 -34.37
CA GLN A 268 -9.37 30.60 -35.83
C GLN A 268 -9.22 32.06 -36.26
N SER A 269 -9.84 33.02 -35.56
CA SER A 269 -9.76 34.45 -35.88
C SER A 269 -8.46 35.10 -35.38
N VAL A 270 -7.89 34.60 -34.28
CA VAL A 270 -6.64 35.10 -33.69
C VAL A 270 -5.41 34.81 -34.57
N VAL A 271 -5.39 33.70 -35.32
CA VAL A 271 -4.32 33.34 -36.26
C VAL A 271 -4.48 34.11 -37.57
N ARG A 272 -3.76 35.22 -37.72
CA ARG A 272 -3.83 36.10 -38.90
C ARG A 272 -3.16 35.53 -40.15
N ASP A 273 -2.12 34.72 -40.01
CA ASP A 273 -1.35 34.16 -41.13
C ASP A 273 -2.06 32.97 -41.79
N ALA A 274 -2.37 33.10 -43.08
CA ALA A 274 -3.07 32.08 -43.86
C ALA A 274 -2.22 30.81 -44.06
N GLN A 275 -0.90 30.95 -44.22
CA GLN A 275 0.01 29.82 -44.46
C GLN A 275 0.18 28.98 -43.19
N LEU A 276 0.23 29.65 -42.03
CA LEU A 276 0.26 28.99 -40.73
C LEU A 276 -1.02 28.17 -40.48
N ARG A 277 -2.19 28.75 -40.82
CA ARG A 277 -3.49 28.09 -40.66
C ARG A 277 -3.63 26.83 -41.52
N GLU A 278 -3.19 26.91 -42.78
CA GLU A 278 -3.18 25.75 -43.68
C GLU A 278 -2.27 24.64 -43.14
N SER A 279 -1.06 24.99 -42.68
CA SER A 279 -0.09 24.03 -42.16
C SER A 279 -0.60 23.33 -40.89
N LEU A 280 -1.25 24.05 -39.98
CA LEU A 280 -1.88 23.48 -38.79
C LEU A 280 -3.04 22.53 -39.12
N SER A 281 -3.87 22.87 -40.11
CA SER A 281 -4.97 21.99 -40.53
C SER A 281 -4.47 20.67 -41.12
N LYS A 282 -3.42 20.70 -41.95
CA LYS A 282 -2.78 19.50 -42.52
C LYS A 282 -2.20 18.60 -41.43
N LEU A 283 -1.57 19.22 -40.42
CA LEU A 283 -1.02 18.49 -39.28
C LEU A 283 -2.13 17.77 -38.50
N ALA A 284 -3.22 18.49 -38.17
CA ALA A 284 -4.35 17.94 -37.43
C ALA A 284 -5.07 16.78 -38.16
N GLU A 285 -5.13 16.81 -39.49
CA GLU A 285 -5.74 15.74 -40.31
C GLU A 285 -4.87 14.48 -40.36
N ARG A 286 -3.53 14.64 -40.34
CA ARG A 286 -2.56 13.54 -40.54
C ARG A 286 -2.12 12.86 -39.24
N LEU A 287 -2.07 13.62 -38.14
CA LEU A 287 -1.65 13.11 -36.83
C LEU A 287 -2.41 11.84 -36.38
N PRO A 288 -3.75 11.73 -36.55
CA PRO A 288 -4.51 10.55 -36.14
C PRO A 288 -4.19 9.27 -36.93
N ALA A 289 -3.64 9.39 -38.13
CA ALA A 289 -3.37 8.24 -39.02
C ALA A 289 -2.07 7.50 -38.68
N LEU A 290 -1.09 8.18 -38.09
CA LEU A 290 0.22 7.61 -37.75
C LEU A 290 0.27 6.93 -36.37
N LEU A 291 -0.71 7.21 -35.50
CA LEU A 291 -0.66 6.84 -34.09
C LEU A 291 -1.84 5.92 -33.72
N PRO A 292 -1.63 4.94 -32.82
CA PRO A 292 -2.69 4.03 -32.41
C PRO A 292 -3.85 4.81 -31.76
N PRO A 293 -5.11 4.41 -32.02
CA PRO A 293 -6.27 5.05 -31.40
C PRO A 293 -6.18 4.87 -29.87
N ARG A 294 -5.95 5.97 -29.14
CA ARG A 294 -6.02 6.00 -27.69
C ARG A 294 -7.45 6.30 -27.24
N PRO A 295 -7.86 5.86 -26.04
CA PRO A 295 -9.16 6.24 -25.47
C PRO A 295 -9.31 7.78 -25.49
N ARG A 296 -10.52 8.26 -25.79
CA ARG A 296 -10.85 9.70 -25.74
C ARG A 296 -10.34 10.29 -24.42
N GLY A 297 -9.86 11.55 -24.49
CA GLY A 297 -9.45 12.30 -23.32
C GLY A 297 -10.48 12.20 -22.21
N ALA A 298 -10.02 12.14 -20.96
CA ALA A 298 -10.90 12.03 -19.81
C ALA A 298 -11.92 13.19 -19.83
N GLU A 299 -13.20 12.82 -19.86
CA GLU A 299 -14.29 13.78 -19.69
C GLU A 299 -14.41 14.11 -18.20
N TYR A 300 -14.22 15.38 -17.87
CA TYR A 300 -14.30 15.88 -16.50
C TYR A 300 -15.59 16.67 -16.34
N PRO A 301 -16.58 16.15 -15.59
CA PRO A 301 -17.85 16.84 -15.39
C PRO A 301 -17.68 17.93 -14.32
N PHE A 302 -17.21 19.11 -14.75
CA PHE A 302 -17.17 20.28 -13.88
C PHE A 302 -18.60 20.71 -13.52
N SER A 303 -18.80 21.08 -12.26
CA SER A 303 -20.12 21.42 -11.70
C SER A 303 -20.06 22.52 -10.65
N GLY A 304 -18.91 23.18 -10.53
CA GLY A 304 -18.68 24.21 -9.53
C GLY A 304 -19.34 25.54 -9.86
N ALA A 305 -19.07 26.52 -9.01
CA ALA A 305 -19.61 27.88 -9.14
C ALA A 305 -18.52 28.95 -9.24
N GLN A 306 -17.26 28.58 -9.00
CA GLN A 306 -16.15 29.51 -9.09
C GLN A 306 -15.72 29.63 -10.55
N SER A 307 -15.79 30.86 -11.06
CA SER A 307 -15.27 31.17 -12.39
C SER A 307 -13.75 31.10 -12.42
N LEU A 308 -13.22 30.74 -13.58
CA LEU A 308 -11.80 30.62 -13.84
C LEU A 308 -11.42 31.47 -15.03
N SER A 309 -10.25 32.08 -14.97
CA SER A 309 -9.59 32.62 -16.16
C SER A 309 -9.04 31.48 -17.04
N LEU A 310 -8.73 31.79 -18.30
CA LEU A 310 -8.10 30.84 -19.22
C LEU A 310 -6.77 30.28 -18.69
N GLU A 311 -5.96 31.12 -18.02
CA GLU A 311 -4.70 30.66 -17.41
C GLU A 311 -4.94 29.64 -16.29
N GLU A 312 -5.88 29.93 -15.39
CA GLU A 312 -6.19 29.05 -14.28
C GLU A 312 -6.85 27.74 -14.75
N ALA A 313 -7.62 27.78 -15.85
CA ALA A 313 -8.17 26.63 -16.55
C ALA A 313 -7.09 25.63 -16.95
N LEU A 314 -6.06 26.13 -17.64
CA LEU A 314 -4.98 25.34 -18.19
C LEU A 314 -4.15 24.69 -17.08
N VAL A 315 -3.88 25.46 -16.02
CA VAL A 315 -3.23 24.94 -14.82
C VAL A 315 -4.07 23.86 -14.15
N LEU A 316 -5.38 24.08 -14.03
CA LEU A 316 -6.31 23.11 -13.45
C LEU A 316 -6.35 21.81 -14.26
N MET A 317 -6.43 21.90 -15.58
CA MET A 317 -6.47 20.74 -16.46
C MET A 317 -5.17 19.95 -16.45
N ARG A 318 -4.02 20.64 -16.41
CA ARG A 318 -2.73 19.98 -16.22
C ARG A 318 -2.71 19.21 -14.90
N ARG A 319 -3.19 19.83 -13.81
CA ARG A 319 -3.31 19.17 -12.52
C ARG A 319 -4.25 17.97 -12.57
N MET A 320 -5.40 18.05 -13.25
CA MET A 320 -6.32 16.91 -13.40
C MET A 320 -5.64 15.76 -14.16
N HIS A 321 -4.91 16.06 -15.22
CA HIS A 321 -4.16 15.04 -15.94
C HIS A 321 -3.05 14.41 -15.11
N ASP A 322 -2.30 15.21 -14.34
CA ASP A 322 -1.27 14.71 -13.43
C ASP A 322 -1.87 13.75 -12.37
N LEU A 323 -3.08 14.04 -11.88
CA LEU A 323 -3.81 13.14 -10.96
C LEU A 323 -4.23 11.83 -11.64
N ASP A 324 -4.71 11.87 -12.88
CA ASP A 324 -5.08 10.68 -13.66
C ASP A 324 -3.87 9.79 -13.97
N ALA A 325 -2.75 10.40 -14.37
CA ALA A 325 -1.49 9.72 -14.61
C ALA A 325 -0.98 9.06 -13.32
N LEU A 326 -1.05 9.78 -12.19
CA LEU A 326 -0.67 9.24 -10.89
C LEU A 326 -1.59 8.08 -10.47
N GLU A 327 -2.91 8.21 -10.63
CA GLU A 327 -3.87 7.14 -10.31
C GLU A 327 -3.56 5.86 -11.11
N THR A 328 -3.27 6.03 -12.39
CA THR A 328 -2.93 4.92 -13.29
C THR A 328 -1.63 4.24 -12.87
N SER A 329 -0.59 5.04 -12.56
CA SER A 329 0.70 4.55 -12.09
C SER A 329 0.57 3.80 -10.76
N VAL A 330 -0.21 4.32 -9.80
CA VAL A 330 -0.46 3.66 -8.51
C VAL A 330 -1.21 2.35 -8.69
N ARG A 331 -2.22 2.30 -9.57
CA ARG A 331 -2.95 1.05 -9.89
C ARG A 331 -2.05 0.02 -10.55
N GLU A 332 -1.21 0.42 -11.49
CA GLU A 332 -0.25 -0.49 -12.13
C GLU A 332 0.76 -1.05 -11.11
N CYS A 333 1.23 -0.21 -10.19
CA CYS A 333 2.11 -0.65 -9.10
C CYS A 333 1.38 -1.61 -8.13
N LEU A 334 0.09 -1.37 -7.83
CA LEU A 334 -0.74 -2.29 -7.03
C LEU A 334 -0.90 -3.67 -7.68
N GLU A 335 -1.00 -3.73 -9.01
CA GLU A 335 -1.12 -4.99 -9.74
C GLU A 335 0.21 -5.73 -9.90
N THR A 336 1.29 -4.99 -10.20
CA THR A 336 2.63 -5.56 -10.47
C THR A 336 3.44 -5.82 -9.20
N GLY A 337 3.15 -5.11 -8.11
CA GLY A 337 3.92 -5.13 -6.86
C GLY A 337 5.27 -4.41 -6.94
N ASP A 338 5.54 -3.67 -8.01
CA ASP A 338 6.82 -2.99 -8.26
C ASP A 338 6.77 -1.50 -7.88
N TRP A 339 6.83 -1.24 -6.58
CA TRP A 339 6.69 0.11 -6.03
C TRP A 339 7.87 1.04 -6.32
N GLN A 340 9.01 0.52 -6.78
CA GLN A 340 10.19 1.33 -7.08
C GLN A 340 10.01 2.19 -8.34
N LYS A 341 9.01 1.88 -9.17
CA LYS A 341 8.68 2.64 -10.39
C LYS A 341 7.79 3.85 -10.14
N LEU A 342 7.22 3.99 -8.94
CA LEU A 342 6.35 5.11 -8.62
C LEU A 342 7.15 6.42 -8.57
N ASP A 343 6.70 7.43 -9.32
CA ASP A 343 7.29 8.77 -9.26
C ASP A 343 6.87 9.51 -7.99
N LEU A 344 7.74 9.46 -6.98
CA LEU A 344 7.55 10.14 -5.70
C LEU A 344 7.48 11.67 -5.83
N ASP A 345 8.13 12.25 -6.84
CA ASP A 345 8.12 13.69 -7.05
C ASP A 345 6.77 14.15 -7.62
N SER A 346 6.12 13.32 -8.44
CA SER A 346 4.74 13.56 -8.87
C SER A 346 3.76 13.48 -7.69
N VAL A 347 3.93 12.53 -6.76
CA VAL A 347 3.11 12.44 -5.55
C VAL A 347 3.22 13.73 -4.72
N ARG A 348 4.45 14.21 -4.48
CA ARG A 348 4.71 15.44 -3.71
C ARG A 348 4.08 16.67 -4.36
N ARG A 349 4.19 16.80 -5.69
CA ARG A 349 3.61 17.94 -6.42
C ARG A 349 2.08 17.96 -6.39
N SER A 350 1.44 16.80 -6.51
CA SER A 350 -0.03 16.73 -6.67
C SER A 350 -0.79 16.65 -5.35
N LEU A 351 -0.27 15.93 -4.35
CA LEU A 351 -0.94 15.67 -3.06
C LEU A 351 -0.24 16.35 -1.86
N GLY A 352 0.97 16.87 -2.06
CA GLY A 352 1.75 17.57 -1.03
C GLY A 352 2.83 16.70 -0.36
N ASP A 353 3.66 17.35 0.44
CA ASP A 353 4.85 16.73 1.06
C ASP A 353 4.51 15.55 1.97
N ALA A 354 3.41 15.62 2.73
CA ALA A 354 3.01 14.56 3.65
C ALA A 354 2.68 13.24 2.94
N ALA A 355 1.98 13.30 1.81
CA ALA A 355 1.65 12.13 0.99
C ALA A 355 2.91 11.55 0.33
N GLY A 356 3.81 12.42 -0.14
CA GLY A 356 5.09 12.01 -0.71
C GLY A 356 6.00 11.30 0.30
N ASP A 357 6.10 11.83 1.52
CA ASP A 357 6.89 11.22 2.58
C ASP A 357 6.29 9.87 3.03
N ALA A 358 4.96 9.75 3.06
CA ALA A 358 4.30 8.48 3.35
C ALA A 358 4.57 7.43 2.25
N ALA A 359 4.44 7.83 0.98
CA ALA A 359 4.74 6.96 -0.16
C ALA A 359 6.21 6.52 -0.15
N GLU A 360 7.15 7.42 0.16
CA GLU A 360 8.57 7.09 0.27
C GLU A 360 8.83 6.05 1.37
N GLN A 361 8.17 6.18 2.52
CA GLN A 361 8.29 5.19 3.60
C GLN A 361 7.72 3.82 3.19
N LEU A 362 6.60 3.78 2.49
CA LEU A 362 6.00 2.53 1.97
C LEU A 362 6.96 1.80 1.01
N VAL A 363 7.56 2.54 0.07
CA VAL A 363 8.51 1.99 -0.91
C VAL A 363 9.77 1.41 -0.22
N ARG A 364 10.19 2.00 0.91
CA ARG A 364 11.36 1.55 1.68
C ARG A 364 11.11 0.38 2.62
N LEU A 365 9.86 -0.03 2.88
CA LEU A 365 9.55 -1.12 3.82
C LEU A 365 10.28 -2.45 3.52
N PRO A 366 10.35 -2.93 2.25
CA PRO A 366 11.04 -4.17 1.93
C PRO A 366 12.54 -4.11 2.23
N GLU A 367 13.18 -2.98 1.92
CA GLU A 367 14.60 -2.73 2.19
C GLU A 367 14.87 -2.69 3.69
N LEU A 368 14.02 -1.99 4.44
CA LEU A 368 14.12 -1.87 5.90
C LEU A 368 14.06 -3.24 6.60
N LEU A 369 13.18 -4.14 6.15
CA LEU A 369 13.09 -5.51 6.68
C LEU A 369 14.27 -6.40 6.27
N GLN A 370 14.83 -6.16 5.09
CA GLN A 370 16.02 -6.87 4.60
C GLN A 370 17.28 -6.43 5.36
N ASP A 371 17.45 -5.12 5.62
CA ASP A 371 18.56 -4.55 6.37
C ASP A 371 18.56 -4.99 7.83
N ALA A 372 17.38 -5.11 8.44
CA ALA A 372 17.22 -5.69 9.78
C ALA A 372 17.50 -7.21 9.82
N GLY A 373 17.59 -7.84 8.66
CA GLY A 373 17.81 -9.27 8.48
C GLY A 373 16.60 -10.12 8.87
N PHE A 374 15.38 -9.58 8.81
CA PHE A 374 14.14 -10.33 9.06
C PHE A 374 13.66 -11.09 7.82
N ILE A 375 13.89 -10.53 6.64
CA ILE A 375 13.58 -11.15 5.34
C ILE A 375 14.87 -11.39 4.57
N GLY A 376 14.89 -12.48 3.79
CA GLY A 376 15.93 -12.77 2.81
C GLY A 376 15.33 -13.20 1.48
N ARG A 377 16.15 -13.25 0.43
CA ARG A 377 15.76 -13.78 -0.88
C ARG A 377 16.21 -15.23 -1.02
N GLN A 378 15.27 -16.15 -1.25
CA GLN A 378 15.57 -17.51 -1.70
C GLN A 378 15.09 -17.67 -3.15
N GLY A 379 16.01 -17.63 -4.10
CA GLY A 379 15.68 -17.62 -5.52
C GLY A 379 14.92 -16.34 -5.91
N HIS A 380 13.71 -16.50 -6.45
CA HIS A 380 12.84 -15.40 -6.87
C HIS A 380 11.82 -14.98 -5.78
N GLN A 381 11.76 -15.70 -4.65
CA GLN A 381 10.78 -15.44 -3.59
C GLN A 381 11.44 -14.82 -2.36
N MET A 382 10.74 -13.87 -1.74
CA MET A 382 11.09 -13.32 -0.44
C MET A 382 10.64 -14.30 0.64
N CYS A 383 11.54 -14.65 1.56
CA CYS A 383 11.28 -15.59 2.64
C CYS A 383 11.76 -15.04 3.98
N LEU A 384 11.09 -15.43 5.06
CA LEU A 384 11.54 -15.09 6.41
C LEU A 384 12.90 -15.73 6.71
N THR A 385 13.80 -14.97 7.33
CA THR A 385 15.02 -15.54 7.90
C THR A 385 14.72 -16.21 9.24
N ALA A 386 15.67 -17.02 9.74
CA ALA A 386 15.58 -17.57 11.09
C ALA A 386 15.45 -16.50 12.20
N ARG A 387 15.89 -15.25 11.94
CA ARG A 387 15.73 -14.12 12.86
C ARG A 387 14.32 -13.55 12.78
N GLY A 388 13.78 -13.36 11.57
CA GLY A 388 12.40 -12.93 11.35
C GLY A 388 11.40 -13.90 11.98
N LEU A 389 11.62 -15.20 11.77
CA LEU A 389 10.81 -16.27 12.37
C LEU A 389 10.79 -16.21 13.90
N ARG A 390 11.96 -16.06 14.53
CA ARG A 390 12.08 -15.93 15.98
C ARG A 390 11.35 -14.69 16.51
N LYS A 391 11.42 -13.57 15.80
CA LYS A 391 10.74 -12.33 16.19
C LYS A 391 9.22 -12.48 16.10
N LEU A 392 8.72 -13.10 15.02
CA LEU A 392 7.29 -13.44 14.87
C LEU A 392 6.82 -14.38 15.98
N GLY A 393 7.61 -15.39 16.33
CA GLY A 393 7.26 -16.32 17.40
C GLY A 393 7.23 -15.70 18.77
N GLN A 394 8.15 -14.76 19.04
CA GLN A 394 8.14 -13.98 20.26
C GLN A 394 6.92 -13.06 20.35
N LYS A 395 6.54 -12.40 19.24
CA LYS A 395 5.31 -11.61 19.17
C LYS A 395 4.08 -12.47 19.45
N ALA A 396 3.97 -13.62 18.79
CA ALA A 396 2.87 -14.56 19.02
C ALA A 396 2.80 -14.99 20.49
N LEU A 397 3.95 -15.29 21.11
CA LEU A 397 4.05 -15.63 22.52
C LEU A 397 3.59 -14.49 23.44
N ASP A 398 4.04 -13.26 23.17
CA ASP A 398 3.70 -12.06 23.93
C ASP A 398 2.20 -11.74 23.83
N GLU A 399 1.61 -11.84 22.64
CA GLU A 399 0.17 -11.66 22.42
C GLU A 399 -0.66 -12.66 23.24
N ILE A 400 -0.24 -13.94 23.25
CA ILE A 400 -0.92 -14.99 24.03
C ILE A 400 -0.79 -14.71 25.53
N PHE A 401 0.40 -14.35 26.04
CA PHE A 401 0.58 -14.04 27.46
C PHE A 401 -0.14 -12.76 27.90
N HIS A 402 -0.18 -11.72 27.06
CA HIS A 402 -0.93 -10.51 27.35
C HIS A 402 -2.43 -10.78 27.45
N ARG A 403 -2.96 -11.62 26.56
CA ARG A 403 -4.35 -12.10 26.61
C ARG A 403 -4.61 -12.90 27.88
N LEU A 404 -3.68 -13.78 28.27
CA LEU A 404 -3.75 -14.58 29.49
C LEU A 404 -3.82 -13.72 30.76
N LYS A 405 -3.01 -12.64 30.83
CA LYS A 405 -3.01 -11.69 31.94
C LYS A 405 -4.33 -10.91 32.05
N ARG A 406 -4.94 -10.51 30.92
CA ARG A 406 -6.23 -9.81 30.90
C ARG A 406 -7.40 -10.73 31.32
N ASN A 407 -7.32 -12.02 31.01
CA ASN A 407 -8.39 -12.99 31.27
C ASN A 407 -8.36 -13.65 32.65
N GLY A 408 -7.47 -13.21 33.57
CA GLY A 408 -7.56 -13.45 35.01
C GLY A 408 -7.94 -14.87 35.45
N LEU A 409 -7.00 -15.81 35.41
CA LEU A 409 -7.02 -16.96 36.31
C LEU A 409 -6.11 -16.65 37.50
N GLY A 410 -6.70 -16.66 38.69
CA GLY A 410 -6.06 -16.30 39.95
C GLY A 410 -4.74 -17.04 40.23
N GLU A 411 -3.92 -16.42 41.07
CA GLU A 411 -2.63 -16.88 41.54
C GLU A 411 -2.61 -18.38 41.86
N HIS A 412 -1.94 -19.16 41.01
CA HIS A 412 -1.52 -20.51 41.36
C HIS A 412 -0.01 -20.64 41.21
N ARG A 413 0.70 -19.98 42.13
CA ARG A 413 2.02 -20.44 42.58
C ARG A 413 1.80 -21.60 43.55
N VAL A 414 1.86 -22.82 43.05
CA VAL A 414 2.14 -23.98 43.89
C VAL A 414 3.59 -24.34 43.64
N GLU A 415 4.47 -23.95 44.57
CA GLU A 415 5.83 -24.48 44.67
C GLU A 415 5.72 -25.94 45.11
N VAL A 416 5.79 -26.88 44.17
CA VAL A 416 5.90 -28.31 44.52
C VAL A 416 7.36 -28.60 44.81
N ARG A 417 7.63 -28.89 46.09
CA ARG A 417 8.94 -29.23 46.65
C ARG A 417 9.15 -30.75 46.60
N GLY A 418 10.32 -31.21 46.17
CA GLY A 418 10.67 -32.62 46.17
C GLY A 418 12.18 -32.87 46.11
N PRO A 419 12.67 -34.04 46.57
CA PRO A 419 14.09 -34.38 46.56
C PRO A 419 14.56 -34.72 45.14
N GLY A 420 15.20 -33.75 44.48
CA GLY A 420 15.72 -33.86 43.11
C GLY A 420 17.20 -34.25 43.05
N THR A 421 17.74 -34.35 41.83
CA THR A 421 19.12 -34.79 41.55
C THR A 421 20.05 -33.69 41.05
N ASP A 422 19.52 -32.62 40.43
CA ASP A 422 20.30 -31.53 39.83
C ASP A 422 20.42 -30.34 40.80
N LEU A 423 21.65 -29.86 41.05
CA LEU A 423 21.95 -28.76 41.96
C LEU A 423 21.61 -27.40 41.32
N THR A 424 20.78 -26.58 41.97
CA THR A 424 20.57 -25.17 41.63
C THR A 424 21.60 -24.28 42.33
N THR A 425 21.76 -23.04 41.88
CA THR A 425 22.61 -22.02 42.53
C THR A 425 22.02 -21.45 43.81
N ASP A 426 20.73 -21.74 44.06
CA ASP A 426 20.03 -21.26 45.25
C ASP A 426 20.23 -22.27 46.39
N THR A 427 20.47 -21.76 47.60
CA THR A 427 20.88 -22.58 48.74
C THR A 427 19.83 -22.50 49.85
N LYS A 428 19.75 -23.53 50.68
CA LYS A 428 18.88 -23.55 51.86
C LYS A 428 19.61 -24.17 53.05
N THR A 429 19.15 -23.85 54.26
CA THR A 429 19.62 -24.54 55.47
C THR A 429 19.26 -26.03 55.38
N TYR A 430 20.19 -26.87 55.80
CA TYR A 430 20.06 -28.33 55.79
C TYR A 430 18.94 -28.80 56.72
N GLU A 431 18.03 -29.61 56.18
CA GLU A 431 17.02 -30.33 56.95
C GLU A 431 17.26 -31.84 56.87
N PHE A 432 16.88 -32.56 57.92
CA PHE A 432 17.06 -34.01 57.97
C PHE A 432 16.30 -34.70 56.83
N GLY A 433 17.04 -35.33 55.92
CA GLY A 433 16.51 -35.95 54.69
C GLY A 433 17.04 -35.33 53.39
N ASP A 434 17.66 -34.15 53.46
CA ASP A 434 18.31 -33.53 52.31
C ASP A 434 19.61 -34.26 51.90
N ARG A 435 19.96 -34.18 50.62
CA ARG A 435 21.27 -34.63 50.12
C ARG A 435 22.36 -33.66 50.59
N LEU A 436 23.49 -34.19 51.07
CA LEU A 436 24.65 -33.43 51.54
C LEU A 436 25.49 -32.83 50.40
N ALA A 437 24.86 -32.02 49.54
CA ALA A 437 25.56 -31.19 48.56
C ALA A 437 25.78 -29.79 49.15
N LEU A 438 26.82 -29.69 49.99
CA LEU A 438 27.10 -28.51 50.81
C LEU A 438 27.69 -27.36 49.98
N ASP A 439 27.14 -26.16 50.14
CA ASP A 439 27.85 -24.93 49.83
C ASP A 439 28.87 -24.68 50.96
N ILE A 440 30.11 -25.06 50.71
CA ILE A 440 31.21 -24.96 51.68
C ILE A 440 31.42 -23.51 52.12
N GLN A 441 31.29 -22.55 51.20
CA GLN A 441 31.55 -21.15 51.50
C GLN A 441 30.51 -20.60 52.47
N LYS A 442 29.22 -20.76 52.16
CA LYS A 442 28.16 -20.26 53.04
C LYS A 442 28.06 -21.05 54.34
N THR A 443 28.30 -22.35 54.29
CA THR A 443 28.38 -23.20 55.50
C THR A 443 29.45 -22.70 56.47
N LEU A 444 30.64 -22.36 55.96
CA LEU A 444 31.70 -21.78 56.78
C LEU A 444 31.36 -20.36 57.26
N MET A 445 30.70 -19.55 56.43
CA MET A 445 30.23 -18.21 56.84
C MET A 445 29.19 -18.29 57.97
N ASN A 446 28.26 -19.24 57.91
CA ASN A 446 27.24 -19.45 58.95
C ASN A 446 27.90 -19.88 60.27
N ALA A 447 28.87 -20.80 60.21
CA ALA A 447 29.63 -21.23 61.38
C ALA A 447 30.47 -20.10 62.00
N VAL A 448 31.06 -19.23 61.17
CA VAL A 448 31.80 -18.02 61.60
C VAL A 448 30.85 -16.95 62.16
N ALA A 449 29.65 -16.81 61.61
CA ALA A 449 28.66 -15.85 62.10
C ALA A 449 28.07 -16.27 63.45
N ARG A 450 27.96 -17.58 63.71
CA ARG A 450 27.44 -18.12 64.98
C ARG A 450 28.43 -17.97 66.15
N GLY A 451 29.74 -18.07 65.90
CA GLY A 451 30.76 -18.14 66.96
C GLY A 451 31.90 -17.14 66.80
N SER A 452 32.55 -16.76 67.90
CA SER A 452 33.83 -16.03 67.83
C SER A 452 34.88 -16.90 67.14
N VAL A 453 35.56 -16.37 66.12
CA VAL A 453 36.58 -17.04 65.29
C VAL A 453 37.67 -17.71 66.15
N ARG A 454 37.47 -18.98 66.54
CA ARG A 454 38.47 -19.83 67.18
C ARG A 454 38.70 -21.04 66.30
N LEU A 455 39.97 -21.36 66.06
CA LEU A 455 40.38 -22.54 65.32
C LEU A 455 40.66 -23.68 66.31
N PRO A 456 40.19 -24.92 66.06
CA PRO A 456 39.41 -25.35 64.90
C PRO A 456 37.94 -24.88 64.96
N LEU A 457 37.39 -24.50 63.79
CA LEU A 457 35.98 -24.13 63.62
C LEU A 457 35.09 -25.33 63.94
N GLN A 458 34.18 -25.17 64.91
CA GLN A 458 33.17 -26.18 65.21
C GLN A 458 31.96 -25.97 64.29
N LEU A 459 31.67 -26.97 63.46
CA LEU A 459 30.49 -27.02 62.59
C LEU A 459 29.37 -27.81 63.28
N GLU A 460 28.17 -27.29 63.26
CA GLU A 460 26.95 -28.00 63.68
C GLU A 460 25.98 -28.13 62.49
N ALA A 461 25.00 -29.02 62.60
CA ALA A 461 24.03 -29.28 61.53
C ALA A 461 23.26 -28.03 61.07
N GLY A 462 23.09 -27.03 61.96
CA GLY A 462 22.44 -25.76 61.63
C GLY A 462 23.28 -24.81 60.76
N ASP A 463 24.58 -25.03 60.62
CA ASP A 463 25.43 -24.22 59.73
C ASP A 463 25.38 -24.69 58.29
N PHE A 464 25.00 -25.94 58.08
CA PHE A 464 25.04 -26.58 56.78
C PHE A 464 24.05 -25.91 55.84
N GLU A 465 24.59 -25.35 54.76
CA GLU A 465 23.79 -24.84 53.66
C GLU A 465 23.96 -25.80 52.48
N VAL A 466 22.84 -26.31 51.97
CA VAL A 466 22.81 -27.25 50.85
C VAL A 466 22.22 -26.56 49.63
N PHE A 467 22.77 -26.89 48.45
CA PHE A 467 22.19 -26.47 47.18
C PHE A 467 20.81 -27.09 47.02
N ARG A 468 19.81 -26.27 46.65
CA ARG A 468 18.47 -26.78 46.35
C ARG A 468 18.55 -27.63 45.10
N SER A 469 17.85 -28.76 45.08
CA SER A 469 17.78 -29.61 43.91
C SER A 469 16.46 -29.41 43.16
N GLU A 470 16.47 -29.03 41.90
CA GLU A 470 15.27 -28.99 41.05
C GLU A 470 15.20 -30.21 40.13
N LEU A 471 14.00 -30.76 39.95
CA LEU A 471 13.73 -31.80 38.98
C LEU A 471 13.46 -31.13 37.62
N ALA A 472 14.51 -30.90 36.83
CA ALA A 472 14.33 -30.57 35.42
C ALA A 472 14.10 -31.87 34.63
N THR A 473 12.89 -32.44 34.70
CA THR A 473 12.51 -33.56 33.84
C THR A 473 12.51 -33.09 32.39
N GLN A 474 13.42 -33.62 31.58
CA GLN A 474 13.39 -33.40 30.12
C GLN A 474 12.03 -33.85 29.58
N ALA A 475 11.44 -33.07 28.67
CA ALA A 475 10.20 -33.44 28.00
C ALA A 475 10.42 -33.54 26.49
N ALA A 476 9.91 -34.61 25.90
CA ALA A 476 9.81 -34.77 24.46
C ALA A 476 8.34 -34.62 24.06
N THR A 477 8.05 -33.61 23.25
CA THR A 477 6.71 -33.24 22.82
C THR A 477 6.60 -33.39 21.31
N VAL A 478 5.60 -34.13 20.85
CA VAL A 478 5.19 -34.10 19.44
C VAL A 478 3.93 -33.26 19.33
N LEU A 479 3.99 -32.17 18.57
CA LEU A 479 2.83 -31.39 18.18
C LEU A 479 2.30 -31.91 16.84
N MET A 480 1.15 -32.59 16.88
CA MET A 480 0.45 -33.08 15.71
C MET A 480 -0.56 -32.03 15.24
N LEU A 481 -0.39 -31.57 13.99
CA LEU A 481 -1.23 -30.55 13.36
C LEU A 481 -2.03 -31.16 12.22
N ASP A 482 -3.34 -31.05 12.30
CA ASP A 482 -4.24 -31.41 11.22
C ASP A 482 -4.06 -30.44 10.05
N LEU A 483 -3.69 -30.98 8.89
CA LEU A 483 -3.52 -30.27 7.62
C LEU A 483 -4.66 -30.58 6.64
N SER A 484 -5.77 -31.13 7.11
CA SER A 484 -6.92 -31.41 6.26
C SER A 484 -7.64 -30.12 5.84
N ARG A 485 -8.38 -30.22 4.73
CA ARG A 485 -9.14 -29.09 4.16
C ARG A 485 -10.18 -28.46 5.10
N SER A 486 -10.60 -29.11 6.19
CA SER A 486 -11.59 -28.55 7.13
C SER A 486 -11.02 -27.46 8.04
N MET A 487 -9.73 -27.58 8.41
CA MET A 487 -9.03 -26.64 9.28
C MET A 487 -9.03 -25.18 8.77
N PRO A 488 -8.67 -24.87 7.51
CA PRO A 488 -8.71 -23.50 6.99
C PRO A 488 -10.15 -22.96 6.89
N LEU A 489 -11.13 -23.78 6.50
CA LEU A 489 -12.54 -23.38 6.38
C LEU A 489 -13.15 -22.86 7.69
N ARG A 490 -12.55 -23.23 8.83
CA ARG A 490 -12.98 -22.81 10.16
C ARG A 490 -12.03 -21.79 10.82
N GLY A 491 -11.08 -21.22 10.08
CA GLY A 491 -10.07 -20.28 10.61
C GLY A 491 -9.14 -20.90 11.67
N CYS A 492 -9.11 -22.23 11.76
CA CYS A 492 -8.40 -22.98 12.80
C CYS A 492 -6.91 -23.15 12.48
N PHE A 493 -6.57 -23.13 11.19
CA PHE A 493 -5.23 -23.38 10.71
C PHE A 493 -4.22 -22.29 11.10
N VAL A 494 -4.60 -21.02 10.95
CA VAL A 494 -3.77 -19.87 11.34
C VAL A 494 -3.48 -19.91 12.85
N ALA A 495 -4.50 -20.19 13.67
CA ALA A 495 -4.34 -20.35 15.11
C ALA A 495 -3.35 -21.48 15.45
N ALA A 496 -3.44 -22.63 14.76
CA ALA A 496 -2.55 -23.77 14.96
C ALA A 496 -1.09 -23.44 14.58
N LYS A 497 -0.86 -22.70 13.48
CA LYS A 497 0.48 -22.19 13.11
C LYS A 497 1.04 -21.24 14.18
N LYS A 498 0.25 -20.25 14.63
CA LYS A 498 0.66 -19.31 15.70
C LYS A 498 1.05 -20.04 16.98
N VAL A 499 0.26 -21.03 17.40
CA VAL A 499 0.58 -21.85 18.59
C VAL A 499 1.86 -22.64 18.41
N THR A 500 2.06 -23.23 17.24
CA THR A 500 3.27 -24.01 16.94
C THR A 500 4.51 -23.14 17.07
N LEU A 501 4.46 -21.95 16.47
CA LEU A 501 5.56 -20.99 16.51
C LEU A 501 5.82 -20.45 17.93
N ALA A 502 4.76 -20.14 18.67
CA ALA A 502 4.86 -19.69 20.06
C ALA A 502 5.43 -20.80 20.97
N LEU A 503 5.02 -22.05 20.79
CA LEU A 503 5.51 -23.19 21.56
C LEU A 503 6.97 -23.52 21.23
N ASP A 504 7.36 -23.51 19.95
CA ASP A 504 8.75 -23.68 19.53
C ASP A 504 9.65 -22.58 20.14
N THR A 505 9.19 -21.33 20.08
CA THR A 505 9.89 -20.18 20.68
C THR A 505 10.01 -20.33 22.19
N LEU A 506 8.91 -20.67 22.88
CA LEU A 506 8.90 -20.88 24.34
C LEU A 506 9.87 -22.00 24.76
N ILE A 507 9.87 -23.12 24.04
CA ILE A 507 10.75 -24.26 24.33
C ILE A 507 12.21 -23.87 24.13
N ARG A 508 12.55 -23.24 23.00
CA ARG A 508 13.94 -22.83 22.72
C ARG A 508 14.47 -21.79 23.70
N THR A 509 13.61 -20.89 24.19
CA THR A 509 14.01 -19.78 25.06
C THR A 509 13.98 -20.13 26.55
N GLN A 510 12.92 -20.76 27.05
CA GLN A 510 12.73 -21.04 28.48
C GLN A 510 13.05 -22.49 28.88
N PHE A 511 12.93 -23.45 27.95
CA PHE A 511 13.12 -24.87 28.23
C PHE A 511 14.09 -25.55 27.23
N PRO A 512 15.34 -25.07 27.08
CA PRO A 512 16.25 -25.48 26.00
C PRO A 512 16.67 -26.96 26.04
N ARG A 513 16.41 -27.67 27.15
CA ARG A 513 16.65 -29.11 27.28
C ARG A 513 15.50 -29.97 26.72
N ASP A 514 14.35 -29.37 26.44
CA ASP A 514 13.20 -30.06 25.88
C ASP A 514 13.30 -30.16 24.37
N ARG A 515 12.57 -31.13 23.80
CA ARG A 515 12.51 -31.34 22.36
C ARG A 515 11.07 -31.24 21.88
N LEU A 516 10.87 -30.43 20.86
CA LEU A 516 9.63 -30.32 20.11
C LEU A 516 9.83 -30.95 18.74
N HIS A 517 8.90 -31.81 18.34
CA HIS A 517 8.77 -32.32 16.98
C HIS A 517 7.40 -31.89 16.45
N VAL A 518 7.33 -31.35 15.24
CA VAL A 518 6.06 -30.97 14.61
C VAL A 518 5.72 -32.00 13.55
N VAL A 519 4.50 -32.53 13.59
CA VAL A 519 3.99 -33.54 12.66
C VAL A 519 2.73 -33.02 12.01
N GLY A 520 2.80 -32.71 10.72
CA GLY A 520 1.63 -32.38 9.91
C GLY A 520 0.97 -33.66 9.39
N PHE A 521 -0.34 -33.80 9.54
CA PHE A 521 -1.06 -34.97 9.04
C PHE A 521 -2.32 -34.61 8.23
N SER A 522 -2.49 -35.30 7.11
CA SER A 522 -3.67 -35.28 6.23
C SER A 522 -4.09 -36.74 5.97
N ASP A 523 -4.14 -37.17 4.72
CA ASP A 523 -4.11 -38.59 4.32
C ASP A 523 -2.84 -39.32 4.79
N LEU A 524 -1.70 -38.63 4.82
CA LEU A 524 -0.41 -39.09 5.34
C LEU A 524 0.13 -38.14 6.41
N ALA A 525 0.99 -38.66 7.29
CA ALA A 525 1.64 -37.89 8.35
C ALA A 525 3.14 -37.77 8.06
N ARG A 526 3.69 -36.57 8.22
CA ARG A 526 5.10 -36.26 8.01
C ARG A 526 5.63 -35.35 9.11
N GLU A 527 6.88 -35.53 9.48
CA GLU A 527 7.61 -34.56 10.30
C GLU A 527 7.83 -33.29 9.46
N VAL A 528 7.52 -32.14 10.04
CA VAL A 528 7.63 -30.82 9.39
C VAL A 528 8.52 -29.96 10.26
N GLU A 529 9.50 -29.30 9.67
CA GLU A 529 10.29 -28.29 10.38
C GLU A 529 9.40 -27.07 10.68
N PRO A 530 9.52 -26.43 11.86
CA PRO A 530 8.71 -25.26 12.20
C PRO A 530 8.73 -24.17 11.13
N ASP A 531 9.90 -23.91 10.52
CA ASP A 531 10.09 -22.94 9.44
C ASP A 531 9.28 -23.32 8.18
N ALA A 532 9.27 -24.60 7.84
CA ALA A 532 8.52 -25.12 6.68
C ALA A 532 7.01 -25.04 6.90
N LEU A 533 6.55 -25.01 8.16
CA LEU A 533 5.13 -24.86 8.47
C LEU A 533 4.57 -23.52 7.97
N LEU A 534 5.34 -22.43 8.05
CA LEU A 534 4.88 -21.12 7.58
C LEU A 534 4.66 -21.14 6.07
N SER A 535 5.56 -21.75 5.31
CA SER A 535 5.46 -21.87 3.85
C SER A 535 4.33 -22.76 3.35
N LEU A 536 3.64 -23.51 4.23
CA LEU A 536 2.49 -24.31 3.83
C LEU A 536 1.31 -23.39 3.55
N SER A 537 0.94 -23.30 2.28
CA SER A 537 -0.15 -22.46 1.79
C SER A 537 -1.46 -23.24 1.76
N TRP A 538 -2.58 -22.51 1.60
CA TRP A 538 -3.90 -23.13 1.53
C TRP A 538 -4.13 -24.07 0.33
N ARG A 539 -3.20 -24.08 -0.63
CA ARG A 539 -3.26 -24.88 -1.85
C ARG A 539 -2.63 -26.26 -1.68
N ASP A 540 -1.89 -26.49 -0.60
CA ASP A 540 -1.15 -27.74 -0.35
C ASP A 540 -1.94 -28.80 0.45
N TYR A 541 -3.23 -28.55 0.74
CA TYR A 541 -4.01 -29.46 1.57
C TYR A 541 -4.48 -30.71 0.84
N VAL A 542 -4.18 -31.85 1.44
CA VAL A 542 -4.62 -33.15 0.95
C VAL A 542 -5.89 -33.57 1.68
N GLN A 543 -6.81 -34.21 0.97
CA GLN A 543 -8.08 -34.67 1.53
C GLN A 543 -7.84 -35.86 2.47
N GLY A 544 -8.25 -35.73 3.73
CA GLY A 544 -8.25 -36.81 4.71
C GLY A 544 -7.62 -36.43 6.05
N THR A 545 -8.01 -37.15 7.09
CA THR A 545 -7.59 -36.96 8.48
C THR A 545 -7.12 -38.31 9.01
N ASN A 546 -5.83 -38.60 8.90
CA ASN A 546 -5.22 -39.88 9.25
C ASN A 546 -4.52 -39.80 10.63
N LEU A 547 -5.35 -39.74 11.68
CA LEU A 547 -4.85 -39.71 13.06
C LEU A 547 -4.02 -40.95 13.41
N GLN A 548 -4.40 -42.13 12.88
CA GLN A 548 -3.64 -43.36 13.09
C GLN A 548 -2.18 -43.20 12.62
N HIS A 549 -1.97 -42.76 11.38
CA HIS A 549 -0.62 -42.58 10.84
C HIS A 549 0.14 -41.48 11.59
N GLY A 550 -0.54 -40.40 11.96
CA GLY A 550 0.01 -39.35 12.82
C GLY A 550 0.56 -39.91 14.14
N PHE A 551 -0.21 -40.73 14.84
CA PHE A 551 0.24 -41.38 16.08
C PHE A 551 1.39 -42.37 15.85
N MET A 552 1.38 -43.11 14.73
CA MET A 552 2.50 -44.00 14.38
C MET A 552 3.81 -43.23 14.22
N VAL A 553 3.78 -42.10 13.50
CA VAL A 553 4.95 -41.23 13.30
C VAL A 553 5.37 -40.60 14.63
N ALA A 554 4.43 -40.04 15.40
CA ALA A 554 4.70 -39.44 16.71
C ALA A 554 5.35 -40.44 17.68
N ARG A 555 4.83 -41.68 17.74
CA ARG A 555 5.40 -42.75 18.55
C ARG A 555 6.82 -43.12 18.10
N ARG A 556 7.08 -43.18 16.79
CA ARG A 556 8.43 -43.41 16.25
C ARG A 556 9.40 -42.30 16.65
N LEU A 557 8.99 -41.05 16.61
CA LEU A 557 9.81 -39.89 17.00
C LEU A 557 10.09 -39.90 18.51
N LEU A 558 9.05 -40.08 19.33
CA LEU A 558 9.16 -40.15 20.79
C LEU A 558 9.92 -41.38 21.29
N GLY A 559 9.90 -42.49 20.54
CA GLY A 559 10.66 -43.70 20.85
C GLY A 559 12.18 -43.50 20.81
N ARG A 560 12.67 -42.45 20.14
CA ARG A 560 14.09 -42.05 20.17
C ARG A 560 14.51 -41.48 21.52
N HIS A 561 13.55 -40.93 22.29
CA HIS A 561 13.78 -40.34 23.60
C HIS A 561 13.44 -41.35 24.69
N ARG A 562 14.46 -41.90 25.36
CA ARG A 562 14.26 -42.95 26.38
C ARG A 562 14.00 -42.42 27.78
N HIS A 563 14.27 -41.15 28.03
CA HIS A 563 14.20 -40.52 29.35
C HIS A 563 13.33 -39.27 29.28
N GLY A 564 12.60 -38.99 30.37
CA GLY A 564 11.74 -37.82 30.46
C GLY A 564 10.27 -38.07 30.09
N ASN A 565 9.48 -37.01 30.23
CA ASN A 565 8.04 -37.03 29.94
C ASN A 565 7.82 -37.01 28.43
N ARG A 566 7.04 -37.96 27.91
CA ARG A 566 6.73 -38.07 26.48
C ARG A 566 5.27 -37.75 26.26
N GLN A 567 5.00 -36.73 25.46
CA GLN A 567 3.66 -36.29 25.19
C GLN A 567 3.42 -36.01 23.71
N ILE A 568 2.17 -36.19 23.31
CA ILE A 568 1.64 -35.83 22.00
C ILE A 568 0.54 -34.79 22.25
N ILE A 569 0.64 -33.65 21.59
CA ILE A 569 -0.40 -32.62 21.55
C ILE A 569 -1.03 -32.70 20.16
N VAL A 570 -2.32 -33.03 20.08
CA VAL A 570 -3.04 -33.12 18.80
C VAL A 570 -3.95 -31.91 18.66
N ILE A 571 -3.82 -31.17 17.56
CA ILE A 571 -4.74 -30.10 17.17
C ILE A 571 -5.50 -30.56 15.93
N THR A 572 -6.83 -30.71 16.04
CA THR A 572 -7.69 -31.19 14.96
C THR A 572 -9.11 -30.64 15.07
N ASP A 573 -9.78 -30.47 13.92
CA ASP A 573 -11.18 -30.08 13.81
C ASP A 573 -12.09 -31.17 13.22
N GLY A 574 -11.50 -32.33 12.88
CA GLY A 574 -12.11 -33.37 12.05
C GLY A 574 -12.01 -34.77 12.65
N GLU A 575 -12.94 -35.62 12.24
CA GLU A 575 -12.96 -37.05 12.59
C GLU A 575 -11.92 -37.82 11.76
N PRO A 576 -11.40 -38.97 12.25
CA PRO A 576 -10.47 -39.78 11.47
C PRO A 576 -11.16 -40.34 10.24
N THR A 577 -10.81 -39.83 9.06
CA THR A 577 -11.40 -40.22 7.76
C THR A 577 -10.50 -41.13 6.95
N ALA A 578 -9.22 -41.24 7.34
CA ALA A 578 -8.23 -42.09 6.68
C ALA A 578 -7.53 -43.01 7.68
N HIS A 579 -7.14 -44.21 7.23
CA HIS A 579 -6.31 -45.14 7.98
C HIS A 579 -5.53 -46.06 7.03
N PHE A 580 -4.45 -46.66 7.53
CA PHE A 580 -3.76 -47.77 6.88
C PHE A 580 -4.35 -49.10 7.32
N SER A 581 -4.75 -49.90 6.33
CA SER A 581 -5.05 -51.32 6.49
C SER A 581 -3.88 -52.12 5.90
N GLY A 582 -2.93 -52.52 6.75
CA GLY A 582 -1.67 -53.11 6.29
C GLY A 582 -0.78 -52.08 5.58
N ARG A 583 -0.65 -52.19 4.25
CA ARG A 583 0.10 -51.22 3.41
C ARG A 583 -0.81 -50.29 2.60
N ASP A 584 -2.11 -50.56 2.56
CA ASP A 584 -3.05 -49.82 1.73
C ASP A 584 -3.67 -48.68 2.53
N LEU A 585 -3.64 -47.48 1.94
CA LEU A 585 -4.29 -46.30 2.48
C LEU A 585 -5.79 -46.35 2.11
N GLN A 586 -6.64 -46.33 3.12
CA GLN A 586 -8.09 -46.31 2.96
C GLN A 586 -8.66 -44.97 3.41
N PHE A 587 -9.47 -44.35 2.55
CA PHE A 587 -10.20 -43.12 2.83
C PHE A 587 -11.71 -43.39 2.80
N SER A 588 -12.43 -42.88 3.80
CA SER A 588 -13.90 -42.98 3.90
C SER A 588 -14.47 -41.72 4.53
N TYR A 589 -15.45 -41.10 3.86
CA TYR A 589 -16.26 -40.02 4.40
C TYR A 589 -17.76 -40.33 4.18
N PRO A 590 -18.56 -40.51 5.25
CA PRO A 590 -18.20 -40.45 6.67
C PRO A 590 -17.17 -41.51 7.13
N PRO A 591 -16.49 -41.29 8.28
CA PRO A 591 -15.55 -42.25 8.85
C PRO A 591 -16.12 -43.66 9.01
N SER A 592 -15.34 -44.67 8.59
CA SER A 592 -15.73 -46.08 8.77
C SER A 592 -15.44 -46.57 10.20
N ALA A 593 -16.19 -47.58 10.67
CA ALA A 593 -15.92 -48.23 11.96
C ALA A 593 -14.49 -48.83 12.03
N ALA A 594 -13.95 -49.27 10.89
CA ALA A 594 -12.57 -49.74 10.80
C ALA A 594 -11.57 -48.62 11.05
N THR A 595 -11.79 -47.43 10.47
CA THR A 595 -10.95 -46.24 10.65
C THR A 595 -10.85 -45.85 12.14
N TYR A 596 -11.98 -45.87 12.85
CA TYR A 596 -12.02 -45.63 14.30
C TYR A 596 -11.25 -46.70 15.08
N ALA A 597 -11.49 -47.98 14.79
CA ALA A 597 -10.86 -49.08 15.50
C ALA A 597 -9.33 -49.08 15.34
N GLU A 598 -8.81 -48.85 14.13
CA GLU A 598 -7.36 -48.79 13.90
C GLU A 598 -6.71 -47.60 14.60
N THR A 599 -7.36 -46.44 14.60
CA THR A 599 -6.87 -45.25 15.30
C THR A 599 -6.79 -45.51 16.81
N LEU A 600 -7.84 -46.08 17.41
CA LEU A 600 -7.85 -46.40 18.85
C LEU A 600 -6.84 -47.48 19.22
N ARG A 601 -6.54 -48.44 18.33
CA ARG A 601 -5.46 -49.42 18.54
C ARG A 601 -4.09 -48.76 18.61
N GLU A 602 -3.83 -47.75 17.77
CA GLU A 602 -2.57 -47.01 17.82
C GLU A 602 -2.48 -46.13 19.08
N VAL A 603 -3.59 -45.51 19.50
CA VAL A 603 -3.69 -44.81 20.80
C VAL A 603 -3.34 -45.76 21.95
N GLN A 604 -3.89 -46.98 21.94
CA GLN A 604 -3.58 -47.98 22.97
C GLN A 604 -2.09 -48.35 22.99
N ARG A 605 -1.43 -48.42 21.82
CA ARG A 605 0.03 -48.64 21.74
C ARG A 605 0.80 -47.47 22.34
N CYS A 606 0.40 -46.24 22.05
CA CYS A 606 0.99 -45.04 22.67
C CYS A 606 0.85 -45.06 24.20
N THR A 607 -0.32 -45.44 24.72
CA THR A 607 -0.55 -45.58 26.17
C THR A 607 0.37 -46.62 26.80
N ARG A 608 0.53 -47.79 26.18
CA ARG A 608 1.44 -48.86 26.69
C ARG A 608 2.88 -48.38 26.76
N GLU A 609 3.28 -47.50 25.85
CA GLU A 609 4.61 -46.88 25.84
C GLU A 609 4.73 -45.69 26.78
N ARG A 610 3.73 -45.38 27.62
CA ARG A 610 3.69 -44.23 28.54
C ARG A 610 3.83 -42.89 27.81
N ILE A 611 3.16 -42.76 26.67
CA ILE A 611 3.06 -41.50 25.93
C ILE A 611 1.67 -40.90 26.24
N THR A 612 1.66 -39.70 26.81
CA THR A 612 0.42 -38.97 27.11
C THR A 612 -0.07 -38.21 25.88
N ILE A 613 -1.36 -38.30 25.55
CA ILE A 613 -1.98 -37.67 24.38
C ILE A 613 -2.97 -36.62 24.88
N ASN A 614 -2.63 -35.35 24.67
CA ASN A 614 -3.53 -34.22 24.93
C ASN A 614 -4.14 -33.78 23.60
N THR A 615 -5.47 -33.71 23.52
CA THR A 615 -6.19 -33.40 22.29
C THR A 615 -6.93 -32.08 22.41
N PHE A 616 -6.65 -31.18 21.49
CA PHE A 616 -7.29 -29.88 21.36
C PHE A 616 -8.20 -29.90 20.15
N MET A 617 -9.49 -29.93 20.44
CA MET A 617 -10.52 -30.02 19.42
C MET A 617 -11.10 -28.65 19.14
N LEU A 618 -11.17 -28.30 17.85
CA LEU A 618 -11.67 -27.02 17.35
C LEU A 618 -13.09 -27.10 16.76
N GLY A 619 -13.59 -28.31 16.50
CA GLY A 619 -14.94 -28.58 15.97
C GLY A 619 -15.99 -28.90 17.04
N ARG A 620 -17.28 -28.77 16.71
CA ARG A 620 -18.42 -29.07 17.62
C ARG A 620 -19.25 -30.29 17.21
N SER A 621 -18.65 -31.27 16.53
CA SER A 621 -19.35 -32.53 16.18
C SER A 621 -19.55 -33.39 17.44
N HIS A 622 -20.77 -33.90 17.63
CA HIS A 622 -21.07 -34.84 18.71
C HIS A 622 -20.28 -36.15 18.54
N VAL A 623 -20.14 -36.61 17.29
CA VAL A 623 -19.43 -37.85 16.96
C VAL A 623 -17.93 -37.72 17.23
N LEU A 624 -17.32 -36.59 16.87
CA LEU A 624 -15.93 -36.29 17.23
C LEU A 624 -15.72 -36.23 18.75
N THR A 625 -16.68 -35.62 19.47
CA THR A 625 -16.64 -35.54 20.94
C THR A 625 -16.65 -36.92 21.59
N ASP A 626 -17.50 -37.82 21.11
CA ASP A 626 -17.58 -39.21 21.59
C ASP A 626 -16.28 -39.96 21.33
N PHE A 627 -15.72 -39.82 20.12
CA PHE A 627 -14.45 -40.42 19.75
C PHE A 627 -13.28 -39.92 20.62
N VAL A 628 -13.14 -38.62 20.80
CA VAL A 628 -12.08 -38.03 21.64
C VAL A 628 -12.25 -38.43 23.10
N THR A 629 -13.48 -38.54 23.59
CA THR A 629 -13.77 -39.04 24.95
C THR A 629 -13.29 -40.48 25.12
N GLN A 630 -13.53 -41.35 24.14
CA GLN A 630 -13.01 -42.73 24.14
C GLN A 630 -11.48 -42.77 24.11
N MET A 631 -10.85 -41.97 23.25
CA MET A 631 -9.40 -41.85 23.17
C MET A 631 -8.78 -41.41 24.51
N THR A 632 -9.39 -40.40 25.15
CA THR A 632 -8.96 -39.86 26.45
C THR A 632 -9.06 -40.91 27.55
N ARG A 633 -10.14 -41.71 27.58
CA ARG A 633 -10.30 -42.82 28.53
C ARG A 633 -9.23 -43.91 28.36
N ILE A 634 -8.79 -44.18 27.13
CA ILE A 634 -7.76 -45.19 26.85
C ILE A 634 -6.36 -44.68 27.22
N ASN A 635 -6.06 -43.41 26.97
CA ASN A 635 -4.71 -42.87 27.16
C ASN A 635 -4.47 -42.25 28.54
N SER A 636 -5.52 -41.88 29.27
CA SER A 636 -5.44 -41.05 30.49
C SER A 636 -4.86 -39.65 30.24
N GLY A 637 -4.90 -39.18 28.99
CA GLY A 637 -4.58 -37.81 28.62
C GLY A 637 -5.75 -36.87 28.86
N ARG A 638 -5.72 -35.67 28.26
CA ARG A 638 -6.77 -34.65 28.41
C ARG A 638 -7.36 -34.26 27.06
N ALA A 639 -8.65 -33.94 27.06
CA ALA A 639 -9.35 -33.36 25.92
C ALA A 639 -9.79 -31.94 26.25
N PHE A 640 -9.44 -31.00 25.38
CA PHE A 640 -9.81 -29.60 25.48
C PHE A 640 -10.71 -29.21 24.32
N PHE A 641 -11.83 -28.57 24.65
CA PHE A 641 -12.79 -28.03 23.71
C PHE A 641 -12.50 -26.53 23.61
N ALA A 642 -11.81 -26.11 22.54
CA ALA A 642 -11.33 -24.73 22.42
C ALA A 642 -11.92 -24.06 21.18
N SER A 643 -12.20 -22.76 21.28
CA SER A 643 -12.34 -21.91 20.09
C SER A 643 -10.94 -21.62 19.53
N PRO A 644 -10.80 -21.34 18.21
CA PRO A 644 -9.52 -21.01 17.60
C PRO A 644 -8.77 -19.89 18.34
N GLU A 645 -9.51 -18.89 18.82
CA GLU A 645 -9.00 -17.74 19.58
C GLU A 645 -8.40 -18.09 20.96
N LYS A 646 -8.87 -19.17 21.59
CA LYS A 646 -8.44 -19.60 22.94
C LYS A 646 -7.51 -20.81 22.91
N LEU A 647 -7.33 -21.43 21.75
CA LEU A 647 -6.48 -22.60 21.54
C LEU A 647 -5.08 -22.39 22.10
N ALA A 648 -4.51 -21.21 21.83
CA ALA A 648 -3.17 -20.85 22.22
C ALA A 648 -2.99 -20.74 23.74
N ASP A 649 -3.93 -20.05 24.40
CA ASP A 649 -3.95 -19.88 25.86
C ASP A 649 -3.93 -21.24 26.56
N PHE A 650 -4.79 -22.17 26.12
CA PHE A 650 -4.89 -23.49 26.74
C PHE A 650 -3.65 -24.34 26.51
N ILE A 651 -3.09 -24.38 25.28
CA ILE A 651 -1.93 -25.22 24.98
C ILE A 651 -0.69 -24.77 25.78
N LEU A 652 -0.43 -23.45 25.83
CA LEU A 652 0.73 -22.94 26.57
C LEU A 652 0.59 -23.13 28.08
N LEU A 653 -0.60 -22.84 28.63
CA LEU A 653 -0.90 -23.14 30.03
C LEU A 653 -0.74 -24.62 30.34
N ASP A 654 -1.21 -25.49 29.46
CA ASP A 654 -1.15 -26.93 29.64
C ASP A 654 0.29 -27.45 29.67
N TYR A 655 1.12 -26.93 28.75
CA TYR A 655 2.54 -27.25 28.67
C TYR A 655 3.29 -26.81 29.94
N VAL A 656 3.08 -25.57 30.39
CA VAL A 656 3.72 -25.04 31.61
C VAL A 656 3.20 -25.75 32.85
N ALA A 657 1.90 -26.07 32.93
CA ALA A 657 1.32 -26.81 34.05
C ALA A 657 1.83 -28.26 34.11
N ALA A 658 1.99 -28.92 32.96
CA ALA A 658 2.57 -30.26 32.88
C ALA A 658 4.02 -30.30 33.36
N LYS A 659 4.78 -29.21 33.17
CA LYS A 659 6.13 -29.06 33.75
C LYS A 659 6.14 -28.85 35.26
N ARG A 660 5.08 -28.28 35.83
CA ARG A 660 4.96 -28.07 37.28
C ARG A 660 4.50 -29.31 38.04
N ARG A 661 4.02 -30.34 37.35
CA ARG A 661 3.59 -31.60 37.97
C ARG A 661 4.73 -32.64 37.90
N PRO A 662 5.18 -33.19 39.04
CA PRO A 662 6.21 -34.22 39.09
C PRO A 662 5.75 -35.55 38.48
#